data_AF-H3NIJ0-F1
#
_entry.id   AF-H3NIJ0-F1
#
_cell.length_a   1.000
_cell.length_b   1.000
_cell.length_c   1.000
_cell.angle_alpha   90.00
_cell.angle_beta   90.00
_cell.angle_gamma   90.00
#
_symmetry.space_group_name_H-M   'P 1'
#
loop_
_entity.id
_entity.type
_entity.pdbx_description
1 polymer ?
#
loop_
_entity_poly.entity_id
_entity_poly.type
_entity_poly.pdbx_seq_one_letter_code
_entity_poly.pdbx_strand_id
1 'polypeptide(L)'
;MINLGKLKEFFHNFHALEISWQIYSLLAIYATITIIALWLEWRIGCLLILMLVAVILFFCFNIRHFIRDLTIMAGQMSKNVALAQEYAIYHAPIGVLLYDQLNRVTWVNPAMQDLFAGKDLIGETIENIDSKLAPLFNQTSLDQWQEISLDSGYYRFLHQAQYRALYLYDITHDIAMQQMTQQTTVVMGNLFLEDYDDLLYAMNDEESARFESDLIVQLNRWADDYHIFLKQTDEDHFLLLLNRHALSKLEEEKFKSFNEIRQHYHDQNIPISMALALAFVDDIKQDMLAVNKQAKANLDLALGRGGDQVVVRSINGKATFYGGKSATTEKRSDIRAKMFFKALKSAVQPVDNVVIAGHRFPDTDSLGSALGVYQIVKNYHREARILIEPNELNHDIKELLSNDHFQDNWDALFLTHETVEDFLQDKTLFILVDHHRPSISEAQAFMEPYDKIVIDHHRRSEEFPNQTVLTYIEPSASSTAELLTEYFQFVEDTNSSLDKMTATALLAGIIVDTNQFSLRTGSRTFQSAAYLKAQGADTLEIQYLLKESLATITARNRLIERMQIEVEGYAITMGEEDQVLDSMTAAQTADEMLGIDQVEASFVIYRRSPDQIGISARSLGNINVQTLMEALGGGGHLSNAATQIKGKTISDAYQDLIQVIKKREDEG
;
A
#
# COMPACT_ATOMS: atom_id res chain seq x y z
N MET A 1 46.45 81.81 2.86
CA MET A 1 45.23 82.23 2.16
C MET A 1 44.33 81.03 1.96
N ILE A 2 43.10 81.07 2.48
CA ILE A 2 42.12 79.99 2.35
C ILE A 2 41.66 79.94 0.88
N ASN A 3 41.87 78.80 0.20
CA ASN A 3 41.46 78.62 -1.20
C ASN A 3 39.94 78.39 -1.26
N LEU A 4 39.20 79.31 -1.89
CA LEU A 4 37.73 79.28 -1.99
C LEU A 4 37.19 77.97 -2.60
N GLY A 5 37.94 77.36 -3.53
CA GLY A 5 37.54 76.09 -4.14
C GLY A 5 37.52 74.93 -3.14
N LYS A 6 38.53 74.88 -2.25
CA LYS A 6 38.61 73.86 -1.20
C LYS A 6 37.53 74.03 -0.12
N LEU A 7 37.11 75.27 0.14
CA LEU A 7 36.03 75.55 1.08
C LEU A 7 34.68 75.04 0.54
N LYS A 8 34.44 75.22 -0.77
CA LYS A 8 33.20 74.78 -1.43
C LYS A 8 33.09 73.25 -1.46
N GLU A 9 34.20 72.57 -1.72
CA GLU A 9 34.28 71.11 -1.69
C GLU A 9 34.10 70.56 -0.27
N PHE A 10 34.66 71.24 0.74
CA PHE A 10 34.41 70.89 2.15
C PHE A 10 32.93 70.97 2.51
N PHE A 11 32.25 72.07 2.17
CA PHE A 11 30.82 72.21 2.48
C PHE A 11 29.95 71.21 1.71
N HIS A 12 30.32 70.86 0.47
CA HIS A 12 29.64 69.82 -0.30
C HIS A 12 29.74 68.45 0.38
N ASN A 13 30.95 68.04 0.77
CA ASN A 13 31.17 66.76 1.45
C ASN A 13 30.62 66.75 2.88
N PHE A 14 30.67 67.90 3.57
CA PHE A 14 30.14 68.03 4.92
C PHE A 14 28.61 67.92 4.92
N HIS A 15 27.92 68.51 3.94
CA HIS A 15 26.48 68.36 3.78
C HIS A 15 26.02 66.94 3.45
N ALA A 16 26.92 66.10 2.92
CA ALA A 16 26.62 64.69 2.66
C ALA A 16 26.68 63.81 3.92
N LEU A 17 27.22 64.31 5.04
CA LEU A 17 27.21 63.60 6.32
C LEU A 17 25.86 63.77 7.01
N GLU A 18 25.24 62.67 7.48
CA GLU A 18 23.96 62.73 8.21
C GLU A 18 24.02 63.64 9.47
N ILE A 19 25.21 63.79 10.05
CA ILE A 19 25.48 64.59 11.25
C ILE A 19 25.50 66.10 10.95
N SER A 20 25.53 66.53 9.67
CA SER A 20 25.73 67.94 9.31
C SER A 20 24.67 68.86 9.91
N TRP A 21 23.41 68.43 9.91
CA TRP A 21 22.29 69.20 10.46
C TRP A 21 22.39 69.41 11.97
N GLN A 22 22.91 68.42 12.70
CA GLN A 22 23.14 68.51 14.15
C GLN A 22 24.25 69.53 14.46
N ILE A 23 25.26 69.62 13.60
CA ILE A 23 26.34 70.60 13.74
C ILE A 23 25.84 72.01 13.38
N TYR A 24 25.02 72.17 12.33
CA TYR A 24 24.41 73.46 12.01
C TYR A 24 23.50 73.98 13.12
N SER A 25 22.68 73.12 13.72
CA SER A 25 21.80 73.51 14.82
C SER A 25 22.59 73.94 16.06
N LEU A 26 23.66 73.20 16.41
CA LEU A 26 24.57 73.59 17.49
C LEU A 26 25.28 74.92 17.22
N LEU A 27 25.74 75.15 15.99
CA LEU A 27 26.34 76.43 15.59
C LEU A 27 25.34 77.58 15.65
N ALA A 28 24.09 77.36 15.23
CA ALA A 28 23.03 78.36 15.32
C ALA A 28 22.70 78.71 16.78
N ILE A 29 22.59 77.70 17.66
CA ILE A 29 22.39 77.91 19.10
C ILE A 29 23.57 78.71 19.68
N TYR A 30 24.81 78.32 19.38
CA TYR A 30 26.01 79.01 19.87
C TYR A 30 26.08 80.46 19.38
N ALA A 31 25.75 80.71 18.10
CA ALA A 31 25.69 82.06 17.54
C ALA A 31 24.63 82.91 18.24
N THR A 32 23.46 82.34 18.53
CA THR A 32 22.38 83.04 19.24
C THR A 32 22.81 83.42 20.65
N ILE A 33 23.44 82.50 21.40
CA ILE A 33 24.00 82.76 22.74
C ILE A 33 25.06 83.88 22.67
N THR A 34 25.93 83.84 21.65
CA THR A 34 26.99 84.83 21.48
C THR A 34 26.43 86.23 21.20
N ILE A 35 25.39 86.35 20.38
CA ILE A 35 24.71 87.61 20.07
C ILE A 35 24.04 88.19 21.32
N ILE A 36 23.34 87.35 22.10
CA ILE A 36 22.71 87.77 23.37
C ILE A 36 23.80 88.24 24.36
N ALA A 37 24.91 87.52 24.48
CA ALA A 37 26.01 87.87 25.36
C ALA A 37 26.68 89.20 24.97
N LEU A 38 26.84 89.49 23.67
CA LEU A 38 27.35 90.77 23.17
C LEU A 38 26.47 91.96 23.58
N TRP A 39 25.16 91.76 23.64
CA TRP A 39 24.18 92.80 23.97
C TRP A 39 24.09 93.07 25.47
N LEU A 40 24.22 92.03 26.29
CA LEU A 40 24.23 92.15 27.76
C LEU A 40 25.58 92.68 28.28
N GLU A 41 26.69 92.03 27.91
CA GLU A 41 28.03 92.35 28.38
C GLU A 41 29.07 92.04 27.28
N TRP A 42 29.47 93.08 26.54
CA TRP A 42 30.28 92.94 25.32
C TRP A 42 31.59 92.15 25.51
N ARG A 43 32.18 92.17 26.71
CA ARG A 43 33.41 91.44 27.06
C ARG A 43 33.23 89.92 26.97
N ILE A 44 32.09 89.41 27.44
CA ILE A 44 31.76 87.97 27.42
C ILE A 44 31.52 87.53 25.98
N GLY A 45 30.81 88.36 25.20
CA GLY A 45 30.60 88.15 23.77
C GLY A 45 31.90 88.02 22.98
N CYS A 46 32.86 88.94 23.21
CA CYS A 46 34.18 88.87 22.57
C CYS A 46 34.95 87.59 22.93
N LEU A 47 34.86 87.12 24.18
CA LEU A 47 35.52 85.89 24.62
C LEU A 47 34.93 84.64 23.95
N LEU A 48 33.59 84.59 23.79
CA LEU A 48 32.91 83.50 23.07
C LEU A 48 33.27 83.44 21.58
N ILE A 49 33.44 84.61 20.93
CA ILE A 49 33.94 84.66 19.55
C ILE A 49 35.36 84.12 19.47
N LEU A 50 36.23 84.52 20.40
CA LEU A 50 37.62 84.06 20.42
C LEU A 50 37.71 82.55 20.65
N MET A 51 36.86 81.99 21.53
CA MET A 51 36.73 80.54 21.72
C MET A 51 36.26 79.83 20.45
N LEU A 52 35.26 80.38 19.74
CA LEU A 52 34.78 79.80 18.48
C LEU A 52 35.90 79.78 17.42
N VAL A 53 36.64 80.87 17.30
CA VAL A 53 37.80 80.96 16.40
C VAL A 53 38.86 79.93 16.78
N ALA A 54 39.15 79.75 18.08
CA ALA A 54 40.09 78.73 18.55
C ALA A 54 39.64 77.31 18.22
N VAL A 55 38.35 76.99 18.39
CA VAL A 55 37.77 75.68 18.03
C VAL A 55 37.83 75.45 16.51
N ILE A 56 37.48 76.46 15.71
CA ILE A 56 37.57 76.39 14.25
C ILE A 56 39.02 76.17 13.81
N LEU A 57 39.98 76.86 14.42
CA LEU A 57 41.41 76.68 14.13
C LEU A 57 41.90 75.30 14.55
N PHE A 58 41.50 74.80 15.73
CA PHE A 58 41.81 73.44 16.19
C PHE A 58 41.26 72.39 15.22
N PHE A 59 40.02 72.56 14.76
CA PHE A 59 39.40 71.65 13.80
C PHE A 59 40.08 71.76 12.43
N CYS A 60 40.32 72.96 11.91
CA CYS A 60 41.02 73.18 10.64
C CYS A 60 42.44 72.58 10.65
N PHE A 61 43.13 72.61 11.79
CA PHE A 61 44.47 72.04 11.92
C PHE A 61 44.45 70.51 12.02
N ASN A 62 43.48 69.95 12.77
CA ASN A 62 43.39 68.50 13.01
C ASN A 62 42.56 67.72 11.98
N ILE A 63 41.77 68.38 11.12
CA ILE A 63 40.87 67.69 10.18
C ILE A 63 41.64 66.82 9.19
N ARG A 64 42.86 67.23 8.80
CA ARG A 64 43.73 66.42 7.95
C ARG A 64 44.18 65.13 8.64
N HIS A 65 44.39 65.17 9.95
CA HIS A 65 44.75 64.00 10.74
C HIS A 65 43.55 63.05 10.85
N PHE A 66 42.38 63.59 11.19
CA PHE A 66 41.15 62.81 11.30
C PHE A 66 40.78 62.09 9.99
N ILE A 67 40.79 62.79 8.85
CA ILE A 67 40.49 62.18 7.53
C ILE A 67 41.51 61.09 7.21
N ARG A 68 42.80 61.30 7.50
CA ARG A 68 43.84 60.32 7.27
C ARG A 68 43.59 59.04 8.07
N ASP A 69 43.29 59.16 9.36
CA ASP A 69 43.09 58.00 10.22
C ASP A 69 41.82 57.21 9.84
N LEU A 70 40.75 57.91 9.43
CA LEU A 70 39.51 57.31 8.92
C LEU A 70 39.75 56.57 7.60
N THR A 71 40.59 57.13 6.73
CA THR A 71 41.01 56.47 5.48
C THR A 71 41.86 55.22 5.76
N ILE A 72 42.75 55.27 6.75
CA ILE A 72 43.55 54.11 7.18
C ILE A 72 42.63 53.02 7.74
N MET A 73 41.68 53.37 8.60
CA MET A 73 40.71 52.42 9.17
C MET A 73 39.83 51.78 8.08
N ALA A 74 39.30 52.57 7.15
CA ALA A 74 38.53 52.07 6.02
C ALA A 74 39.37 51.14 5.12
N GLY A 75 40.64 51.50 4.86
CA GLY A 75 41.57 50.66 4.12
C GLY A 75 41.88 49.34 4.82
N GLN A 76 42.09 49.37 6.15
CA GLN A 76 42.29 48.16 6.96
C GLN A 76 41.04 47.27 6.99
N MET A 77 39.86 47.83 7.13
CA MET A 77 38.60 47.07 7.14
C MET A 77 38.33 46.43 5.77
N SER A 78 38.53 47.17 4.68
CA SER A 78 38.45 46.62 3.31
C SER A 78 39.43 45.47 3.11
N LYS A 79 40.68 45.64 3.56
CA LYS A 79 41.69 44.57 3.52
C LYS A 79 41.27 43.34 4.34
N ASN A 80 40.76 43.53 5.56
CA ASN A 80 40.34 42.43 6.42
C ASN A 80 39.13 41.68 5.84
N VAL A 81 38.18 42.39 5.24
CA VAL A 81 37.04 41.78 4.56
C VAL A 81 37.51 40.98 3.33
N ALA A 82 38.40 41.53 2.52
CA ALA A 82 38.96 40.83 1.37
C ALA A 82 39.71 39.54 1.79
N LEU A 83 40.54 39.62 2.85
CA LEU A 83 41.23 38.46 3.41
C LEU A 83 40.25 37.43 3.98
N ALA A 84 39.17 37.85 4.63
CA ALA A 84 38.15 36.95 5.15
C ALA A 84 37.38 36.24 4.01
N GLN A 85 37.08 36.96 2.93
CA GLN A 85 36.46 36.39 1.72
C GLN A 85 37.37 35.36 1.06
N GLU A 86 38.65 35.70 0.88
CA GLU A 86 39.66 34.77 0.35
C GLU A 86 39.76 33.54 1.24
N TYR A 87 39.93 33.72 2.55
CA TYR A 87 39.99 32.62 3.50
C TYR A 87 38.74 31.72 3.44
N ALA A 88 37.55 32.30 3.34
CA ALA A 88 36.29 31.56 3.21
C ALA A 88 36.25 30.73 1.92
N ILE A 89 36.67 31.27 0.78
CA ILE A 89 36.68 30.54 -0.50
C ILE A 89 37.68 29.37 -0.47
N TYR A 90 38.82 29.54 0.18
CA TYR A 90 39.86 28.50 0.27
C TYR A 90 39.51 27.37 1.26
N HIS A 91 38.71 27.64 2.29
CA HIS A 91 38.39 26.67 3.36
C HIS A 91 36.92 26.23 3.38
N ALA A 92 36.06 26.78 2.54
CA ALA A 92 34.67 26.33 2.45
C ALA A 92 34.60 24.89 1.89
N PRO A 93 33.70 24.05 2.42
CA PRO A 93 33.48 22.68 1.92
C PRO A 93 32.66 22.67 0.61
N ILE A 94 32.81 23.71 -0.21
CA ILE A 94 32.10 23.87 -1.49
C ILE A 94 33.16 24.04 -2.56
N GLY A 95 33.16 23.15 -3.54
CA GLY A 95 33.97 23.28 -4.75
C GLY A 95 33.46 24.44 -5.59
N VAL A 96 34.35 25.36 -5.96
CA VAL A 96 34.06 26.49 -6.86
C VAL A 96 34.95 26.37 -8.09
N LEU A 97 34.33 26.44 -9.27
CA LEU A 97 35.00 26.40 -10.56
C LEU A 97 34.55 27.60 -11.40
N LEU A 98 35.51 28.31 -11.97
CA LEU A 98 35.27 29.40 -12.92
C LEU A 98 35.70 28.98 -14.32
N TYR A 99 34.93 29.37 -15.33
CA TYR A 99 35.19 28.98 -16.73
C TYR A 99 35.10 30.14 -17.73
N ASP A 100 35.70 29.95 -18.90
CA ASP A 100 35.74 30.96 -19.97
C ASP A 100 34.57 30.85 -20.97
N GLN A 101 34.61 31.59 -22.08
CA GLN A 101 33.57 31.54 -23.13
C GLN A 101 33.54 30.23 -23.91
N LEU A 102 34.61 29.44 -23.85
CA LEU A 102 34.76 28.15 -24.52
C LEU A 102 34.55 26.99 -23.54
N ASN A 103 33.97 27.25 -22.36
CA ASN A 103 33.75 26.28 -21.29
C ASN A 103 35.03 25.58 -20.80
N ARG A 104 36.17 26.30 -20.85
CA ARG A 104 37.42 25.85 -20.26
C ARG A 104 37.56 26.39 -18.85
N VAL A 105 38.04 25.55 -17.95
CA VAL A 105 38.29 25.95 -16.56
C VAL A 105 39.43 26.96 -16.50
N THR A 106 39.18 28.07 -15.83
CA THR A 106 40.16 29.15 -15.63
C THR A 106 40.70 29.19 -14.22
N TRP A 107 39.90 28.75 -13.24
CA TRP A 107 40.26 28.77 -11.84
C TRP A 107 39.39 27.79 -11.05
N VAL A 108 39.97 27.19 -10.02
CA VAL A 108 39.28 26.32 -9.06
C VAL A 108 39.77 26.62 -7.65
N ASN A 109 38.91 26.43 -6.64
CA ASN A 109 39.34 26.44 -5.25
C ASN A 109 39.87 25.05 -4.82
N PRO A 110 40.57 24.93 -3.67
CA PRO A 110 41.11 23.65 -3.21
C PRO A 110 40.04 22.56 -3.06
N ALA A 111 38.86 22.89 -2.54
CA ALA A 111 37.77 21.93 -2.39
C ALA A 111 37.39 21.30 -3.74
N MET A 112 37.23 22.10 -4.80
CA MET A 112 36.94 21.60 -6.15
C MET A 112 38.07 20.71 -6.69
N GLN A 113 39.32 21.09 -6.43
CA GLN A 113 40.50 20.31 -6.83
C GLN A 113 40.55 18.93 -6.14
N ASP A 114 40.15 18.88 -4.86
CA ASP A 114 40.09 17.66 -4.06
C ASP A 114 38.98 16.70 -4.53
N LEU A 115 37.83 17.23 -4.97
CA LEU A 115 36.71 16.42 -5.49
C LEU A 115 37.10 15.52 -6.66
N PHE A 116 38.05 15.95 -7.50
CA PHE A 116 38.49 15.24 -8.69
C PHE A 116 39.88 14.59 -8.53
N ALA A 117 40.25 14.25 -7.29
CA ALA A 117 41.41 13.43 -6.95
C ALA A 117 42.75 13.91 -7.56
N GLY A 118 42.94 15.23 -7.69
CA GLY A 118 44.22 15.80 -8.13
C GLY A 118 44.46 15.80 -9.64
N LYS A 119 43.45 15.53 -10.49
CA LYS A 119 43.53 15.86 -11.93
C LYS A 119 43.72 17.37 -12.10
N ASP A 120 44.66 17.82 -12.93
CA ASP A 120 44.78 19.26 -13.21
C ASP A 120 43.53 19.71 -13.98
N LEU A 121 42.67 20.47 -13.32
CA LEU A 121 41.40 20.90 -13.89
C LEU A 121 41.58 22.14 -14.77
N ILE A 122 42.65 22.92 -14.58
CA ILE A 122 42.81 24.22 -15.23
C ILE A 122 43.13 24.02 -16.72
N GLY A 123 42.38 24.68 -17.59
CA GLY A 123 42.53 24.62 -19.05
C GLY A 123 41.78 23.48 -19.73
N GLU A 124 41.34 22.48 -18.96
CA GLU A 124 40.46 21.41 -19.45
C GLU A 124 39.07 21.94 -19.78
N THR A 125 38.43 21.34 -20.79
CA THR A 125 37.02 21.59 -21.07
C THR A 125 36.16 20.84 -20.06
N ILE A 126 35.09 21.46 -19.59
CA ILE A 126 34.19 20.88 -18.57
C ILE A 126 33.69 19.47 -18.97
N GLU A 127 33.44 19.24 -20.25
CA GLU A 127 33.02 17.92 -20.78
C GLU A 127 34.06 16.81 -20.56
N ASN A 128 35.36 17.16 -20.51
CA ASN A 128 36.44 16.22 -20.22
C ASN A 128 36.56 15.91 -18.72
N ILE A 129 36.02 16.77 -17.86
CA ILE A 129 36.04 16.57 -16.40
C ILE A 129 35.04 15.47 -16.05
N ASP A 130 33.79 15.62 -16.52
CA ASP A 130 32.76 14.59 -16.49
C ASP A 130 31.72 14.89 -17.58
N SER A 131 31.43 13.89 -18.41
CA SER A 131 30.44 13.98 -19.50
C SER A 131 29.05 14.44 -19.04
N LYS A 132 28.66 14.14 -17.79
CA LYS A 132 27.36 14.49 -17.20
C LYS A 132 27.29 15.95 -16.76
N LEU A 133 28.42 16.65 -16.68
CA LEU A 133 28.44 18.09 -16.40
C LEU A 133 28.10 18.92 -17.65
N ALA A 134 28.45 18.45 -18.86
CA ALA A 134 28.28 19.21 -20.10
C ALA A 134 26.83 19.69 -20.39
N PRO A 135 25.77 18.89 -20.16
CA PRO A 135 24.39 19.32 -20.37
C PRO A 135 23.94 20.45 -19.44
N LEU A 136 24.55 20.56 -18.24
CA LEU A 136 24.14 21.50 -17.19
C LEU A 136 24.52 22.94 -17.54
N PHE A 137 25.60 23.14 -18.29
CA PHE A 137 26.06 24.48 -18.71
C PHE A 137 25.28 25.04 -19.90
N ASN A 138 24.52 24.20 -20.59
CA ASN A 138 23.58 24.62 -21.63
C ASN A 138 22.22 25.03 -21.04
N GLN A 139 21.99 24.80 -19.74
CA GLN A 139 20.80 25.23 -19.04
C GLN A 139 20.98 26.68 -18.52
N THR A 140 19.90 27.46 -18.56
CA THR A 140 19.82 28.83 -18.01
C THR A 140 20.25 28.85 -16.54
N SER A 141 20.91 29.94 -16.10
CA SER A 141 21.37 30.14 -14.70
C SER A 141 20.35 29.60 -13.68
N LEU A 142 20.81 28.70 -12.81
CA LEU A 142 20.00 28.12 -11.76
C LEU A 142 20.27 28.87 -10.45
N ASP A 143 19.21 29.35 -9.81
CA ASP A 143 19.26 29.96 -8.47
C ASP A 143 19.03 28.94 -7.34
N GLN A 144 18.91 27.65 -7.68
CA GLN A 144 18.68 26.56 -6.72
C GLN A 144 19.67 25.42 -6.92
N TRP A 145 20.04 24.80 -5.80
CA TRP A 145 20.87 23.60 -5.78
C TRP A 145 20.09 22.41 -6.34
N GLN A 146 20.75 21.62 -7.19
CA GLN A 146 20.20 20.38 -7.76
C GLN A 146 21.17 19.23 -7.53
N GLU A 147 20.66 17.99 -7.43
CA GLU A 147 21.47 16.80 -7.20
C GLU A 147 21.94 16.18 -8.51
N ILE A 148 23.19 15.71 -8.53
CA ILE A 148 23.80 15.03 -9.66
C ILE A 148 24.70 13.88 -9.20
N SER A 149 24.70 12.79 -9.96
CA SER A 149 25.66 11.69 -9.81
C SER A 149 26.77 11.82 -10.84
N LEU A 150 27.97 12.11 -10.38
CA LEU A 150 29.19 12.15 -11.19
C LEU A 150 29.96 10.84 -10.98
N ASP A 151 30.96 10.58 -11.82
CA ASP A 151 31.77 9.37 -11.70
C ASP A 151 32.61 9.35 -10.40
N SER A 152 32.85 10.53 -9.81
CA SER A 152 33.57 10.69 -8.53
C SER A 152 32.67 10.59 -7.28
N GLY A 153 31.34 10.60 -7.43
CA GLY A 153 30.42 10.60 -6.29
C GLY A 153 29.10 11.32 -6.55
N TYR A 154 28.40 11.67 -5.47
CA TYR A 154 27.13 12.39 -5.54
C TYR A 154 27.30 13.82 -5.03
N TYR A 155 26.77 14.78 -5.79
CA TYR A 155 26.98 16.19 -5.52
C TYR A 155 25.67 16.96 -5.64
N ARG A 156 25.58 18.05 -4.90
CA ARG A 156 24.69 19.16 -5.24
C ARG A 156 25.45 20.15 -6.09
N PHE A 157 24.87 20.60 -7.19
CA PHE A 157 25.46 21.62 -8.04
C PHE A 157 24.59 22.88 -8.08
N LEU A 158 25.24 24.02 -8.27
CA LEU A 158 24.61 25.31 -8.54
C LEU A 158 25.38 25.98 -9.67
N HIS A 159 24.68 26.35 -10.74
CA HIS A 159 25.28 26.96 -11.92
C HIS A 159 24.85 28.42 -12.07
N GLN A 160 25.82 29.33 -11.97
CA GLN A 160 25.61 30.76 -12.05
C GLN A 160 26.25 31.30 -13.33
N ALA A 161 25.52 31.19 -14.45
CA ALA A 161 26.05 31.49 -15.78
C ALA A 161 26.50 32.96 -15.95
N GLN A 162 25.83 33.91 -15.26
CA GLN A 162 26.21 35.32 -15.26
C GLN A 162 27.66 35.52 -14.77
N TYR A 163 28.08 34.76 -13.76
CA TYR A 163 29.41 34.83 -13.16
C TYR A 163 30.36 33.78 -13.73
N ARG A 164 29.89 32.93 -14.67
CA ARG A 164 30.61 31.75 -15.18
C ARG A 164 31.21 30.92 -14.05
N ALA A 165 30.39 30.65 -13.05
CA ALA A 165 30.76 29.90 -11.87
C ALA A 165 29.89 28.66 -11.74
N LEU A 166 30.53 27.52 -11.45
CA LEU A 166 29.88 26.30 -11.01
C LEU A 166 30.29 26.03 -9.57
N TYR A 167 29.30 25.73 -8.73
CA TYR A 167 29.50 25.30 -7.37
C TYR A 167 29.12 23.83 -7.23
N LEU A 168 29.92 23.05 -6.52
CA LEU A 168 29.66 21.65 -6.18
C LEU A 168 29.78 21.46 -4.67
N TYR A 169 28.81 20.77 -4.08
CA TYR A 169 28.81 20.37 -2.68
C TYR A 169 28.69 18.86 -2.61
N ASP A 170 29.66 18.20 -1.98
CA ASP A 170 29.69 16.74 -1.87
C ASP A 170 28.63 16.24 -0.89
N ILE A 171 27.73 15.39 -1.38
CA ILE A 171 26.68 14.72 -0.61
C ILE A 171 26.82 13.19 -0.67
N THR A 172 27.99 12.68 -1.08
CA THR A 172 28.25 11.24 -1.22
C THR A 172 28.07 10.52 0.11
N HIS A 173 28.58 11.10 1.19
CA HIS A 173 28.41 10.52 2.53
C HIS A 173 26.94 10.56 2.98
N ASP A 174 26.20 11.63 2.68
CA ASP A 174 24.78 11.76 3.05
C ASP A 174 23.94 10.68 2.36
N ILE A 175 24.16 10.46 1.06
CA ILE A 175 23.47 9.41 0.30
C ILE A 175 23.86 8.01 0.82
N ALA A 176 25.14 7.77 1.10
CA ALA A 176 25.59 6.50 1.68
C ALA A 176 24.94 6.24 3.04
N MET A 177 24.79 7.28 3.88
CA MET A 177 24.10 7.19 5.17
C MET A 177 22.60 6.96 5.03
N GLN A 178 21.95 7.58 4.05
CA GLN A 178 20.54 7.32 3.74
C GLN A 178 20.32 5.85 3.31
N GLN A 179 21.14 5.34 2.40
CA GLN A 179 21.08 3.94 1.95
C GLN A 179 21.35 2.97 3.10
N MET A 180 22.38 3.24 3.91
CA MET A 180 22.69 2.42 5.08
C MET A 180 21.55 2.45 6.11
N THR A 181 20.92 3.60 6.34
CA THR A 181 19.76 3.73 7.24
C THR A 181 18.61 2.87 6.75
N GLN A 182 18.28 2.94 5.45
CA GLN A 182 17.24 2.12 4.85
C GLN A 182 17.52 0.62 5.01
N GLN A 183 18.77 0.19 4.80
CA GLN A 183 19.17 -1.22 4.94
C GLN A 183 19.19 -1.71 6.39
N THR A 184 19.48 -0.83 7.35
CA THR A 184 19.57 -1.16 8.78
C THR A 184 18.26 -0.98 9.53
N THR A 185 17.19 -0.51 8.86
CA THR A 185 15.85 -0.43 9.45
C THR A 185 15.41 -1.77 10.01
N VAL A 186 14.95 -1.78 11.26
CA VAL A 186 14.49 -2.99 11.93
C VAL A 186 13.15 -3.42 11.37
N VAL A 187 13.06 -4.70 11.09
CA VAL A 187 11.86 -5.44 10.74
C VAL A 187 11.55 -6.35 11.92
N MET A 188 10.29 -6.35 12.38
CA MET A 188 9.82 -7.32 13.36
C MET A 188 8.97 -8.38 12.69
N GLY A 189 9.09 -9.61 13.15
CA GLY A 189 8.29 -10.72 12.66
C GLY A 189 7.69 -11.57 13.76
N ASN A 190 6.55 -12.18 13.47
CA ASN A 190 6.00 -13.28 14.25
C ASN A 190 5.86 -14.48 13.33
N LEU A 191 6.33 -15.64 13.78
CA LEU A 191 6.08 -16.93 13.15
C LEU A 191 5.18 -17.73 14.10
N PHE A 192 4.10 -18.25 13.54
CA PHE A 192 3.16 -19.11 14.24
C PHE A 192 3.08 -20.45 13.52
N LEU A 193 3.19 -21.52 14.30
CA LEU A 193 2.95 -22.88 13.85
C LEU A 193 1.47 -23.17 14.08
N GLU A 194 0.70 -23.17 13.00
CA GLU A 194 -0.69 -23.55 13.13
C GLU A 194 -0.78 -25.02 13.51
N ASP A 195 -1.80 -25.32 14.32
CA ASP A 195 -2.25 -26.69 14.48
C ASP A 195 -1.22 -27.63 15.13
N TYR A 196 -0.21 -27.04 15.80
CA TYR A 196 0.96 -27.67 16.40
C TYR A 196 0.60 -28.72 17.46
N ASP A 197 -0.27 -28.39 18.42
CA ASP A 197 -0.64 -29.32 19.51
C ASP A 197 -1.24 -30.63 18.99
N ASP A 198 -2.23 -30.54 18.10
CA ASP A 198 -2.88 -31.68 17.47
C ASP A 198 -1.92 -32.46 16.55
N LEU A 199 -0.93 -31.79 15.94
CA LEU A 199 0.13 -32.47 15.20
C LEU A 199 0.97 -33.34 16.15
N LEU A 200 1.33 -32.80 17.32
CA LEU A 200 2.04 -33.56 18.35
C LEU A 200 1.15 -34.68 18.93
N TYR A 201 -0.15 -34.45 19.14
CA TYR A 201 -1.09 -35.48 19.60
C TYR A 201 -1.28 -36.63 18.61
N ALA A 202 -1.09 -36.38 17.31
CA ALA A 202 -1.14 -37.41 16.28
C ALA A 202 0.13 -38.28 16.25
N MET A 203 1.22 -37.83 16.88
CA MET A 203 2.51 -38.51 16.98
C MET A 203 2.64 -39.26 18.31
N ASN A 204 3.54 -40.23 18.37
CA ASN A 204 3.97 -40.79 19.65
C ASN A 204 5.06 -39.92 20.31
N ASP A 205 5.32 -40.12 21.61
CA ASP A 205 6.26 -39.30 22.40
C ASP A 205 7.69 -39.24 21.82
N GLU A 206 8.15 -40.28 21.11
CA GLU A 206 9.48 -40.31 20.49
C GLU A 206 9.50 -39.54 19.17
N GLU A 207 8.44 -39.69 18.36
CA GLU A 207 8.25 -38.97 17.11
C GLU A 207 8.09 -37.46 17.33
N SER A 208 7.29 -37.06 18.31
CA SER A 208 7.08 -35.66 18.66
C SER A 208 8.39 -34.99 19.09
N ALA A 209 9.10 -35.54 20.07
CA ALA A 209 10.37 -34.97 20.54
C ALA A 209 11.43 -34.82 19.43
N ARG A 210 11.47 -35.79 18.49
CA ARG A 210 12.37 -35.71 17.33
C ARG A 210 11.94 -34.63 16.34
N PHE A 211 10.63 -34.53 16.05
CA PHE A 211 10.07 -33.51 15.18
C PHE A 211 10.35 -32.10 15.72
N GLU A 212 10.05 -31.85 17.00
CA GLU A 212 10.28 -30.54 17.62
C GLU A 212 11.76 -30.13 17.55
N SER A 213 12.66 -31.06 17.90
CA SER A 213 14.09 -30.80 17.86
C SER A 213 14.58 -30.52 16.43
N ASP A 214 14.10 -31.25 15.43
CA ASP A 214 14.50 -31.02 14.04
C ASP A 214 13.94 -29.69 13.52
N LEU A 215 12.69 -29.37 13.83
CA LEU A 215 12.05 -28.12 13.40
C LEU A 215 12.79 -26.91 13.94
N ILE A 216 13.12 -26.91 15.24
CA ILE A 216 13.91 -25.85 15.86
C ILE A 216 15.28 -25.73 15.20
N VAL A 217 15.95 -26.84 14.88
CA VAL A 217 17.26 -26.82 14.20
C VAL A 217 17.16 -26.23 12.79
N GLN A 218 16.15 -26.62 12.02
CA GLN A 218 15.93 -26.09 10.66
C GLN A 218 15.61 -24.60 10.68
N LEU A 219 14.72 -24.17 11.57
CA LEU A 219 14.36 -22.75 11.73
C LEU A 219 15.56 -21.90 12.17
N ASN A 220 16.41 -22.40 13.07
CA ASN A 220 17.63 -21.68 13.47
C ASN A 220 18.65 -21.61 12.35
N ARG A 221 18.85 -22.68 11.57
CA ARG A 221 19.75 -22.63 10.39
C ARG A 221 19.30 -21.60 9.37
N TRP A 222 18.00 -21.62 9.04
CA TRP A 222 17.42 -20.62 8.15
C TRP A 222 17.58 -19.20 8.72
N ALA A 223 17.36 -19.01 10.02
CA ALA A 223 17.57 -17.71 10.64
C ALA A 223 19.04 -17.25 10.55
N ASP A 224 20.00 -18.15 10.78
CA ASP A 224 21.43 -17.85 10.69
C ASP A 224 21.86 -17.46 9.28
N ASP A 225 21.37 -18.14 8.25
CA ASP A 225 21.69 -17.89 6.83
C ASP A 225 21.33 -16.46 6.38
N TYR A 226 20.28 -15.89 6.97
CA TYR A 226 19.81 -14.53 6.67
C TYR A 226 20.11 -13.52 7.79
N HIS A 227 20.88 -13.90 8.82
CA HIS A 227 21.19 -13.08 10.00
C HIS A 227 19.94 -12.56 10.74
N ILE A 228 18.94 -13.43 10.87
CA ILE A 228 17.70 -13.18 11.59
C ILE A 228 17.89 -13.59 13.04
N PHE A 229 17.54 -12.71 13.97
CA PHE A 229 17.37 -13.11 15.36
C PHE A 229 16.02 -13.81 15.50
N LEU A 230 16.05 -15.12 15.71
CA LEU A 230 14.86 -15.95 15.96
C LEU A 230 14.82 -16.36 17.44
N LYS A 231 13.69 -16.12 18.09
CA LYS A 231 13.47 -16.53 19.48
C LYS A 231 12.10 -17.18 19.65
N GLN A 232 12.09 -18.43 20.08
CA GLN A 232 10.86 -19.09 20.51
C GLN A 232 10.32 -18.40 21.78
N THR A 233 9.05 -17.99 21.72
CA THR A 233 8.32 -17.34 22.81
C THR A 233 7.29 -18.27 23.46
N ASP A 234 6.75 -19.21 22.68
CA ASP A 234 5.86 -20.28 23.12
C ASP A 234 6.13 -21.55 22.28
N GLU A 235 5.50 -22.68 22.58
CA GLU A 235 5.69 -23.94 21.85
C GLU A 235 5.43 -23.77 20.34
N ASP A 236 4.41 -23.00 19.97
CA ASP A 236 3.96 -22.71 18.60
C ASP A 236 4.28 -21.28 18.11
N HIS A 237 4.89 -20.43 18.94
CA HIS A 237 5.17 -19.02 18.61
C HIS A 237 6.66 -18.67 18.62
N PHE A 238 7.09 -17.92 17.60
CA PHE A 238 8.43 -17.38 17.48
C PHE A 238 8.42 -15.89 17.15
N LEU A 239 9.31 -15.15 17.80
CA LEU A 239 9.62 -13.76 17.50
C LEU A 239 10.84 -13.68 16.59
N LEU A 240 10.75 -12.86 15.53
CA LEU A 240 11.83 -12.58 14.60
C LEU A 240 12.21 -11.10 14.67
N LEU A 241 13.52 -10.83 14.66
CA LEU A 241 14.06 -9.50 14.42
C LEU A 241 15.09 -9.59 13.30
N LEU A 242 14.92 -8.80 12.25
CA LEU A 242 15.82 -8.74 11.12
C LEU A 242 15.96 -7.29 10.65
N ASN A 243 16.88 -7.03 9.73
CA ASN A 243 17.00 -5.73 9.09
C ASN A 243 16.34 -5.74 7.70
N ARG A 244 16.11 -4.56 7.14
CA ARG A 244 15.50 -4.41 5.82
C ARG A 244 16.32 -5.09 4.72
N HIS A 245 17.65 -5.11 4.86
CA HIS A 245 18.53 -5.83 3.92
C HIS A 245 18.26 -7.34 3.87
N ALA A 246 18.12 -7.99 5.02
CA ALA A 246 17.77 -9.41 5.11
C ALA A 246 16.36 -9.67 4.56
N LEU A 247 15.40 -8.79 4.87
CA LEU A 247 14.05 -8.87 4.31
C LEU A 247 14.07 -8.74 2.78
N SER A 248 14.80 -7.78 2.20
CA SER A 248 14.89 -7.64 0.75
C SER A 248 15.43 -8.89 0.07
N LYS A 249 16.44 -9.56 0.66
CA LYS A 249 16.92 -10.86 0.14
C LYS A 249 15.83 -11.93 0.16
N LEU A 250 15.06 -12.03 1.25
CA LEU A 250 13.95 -12.97 1.35
C LEU A 250 12.83 -12.65 0.35
N GLU A 251 12.52 -11.36 0.12
CA GLU A 251 11.54 -10.91 -0.86
C GLU A 251 11.99 -11.21 -2.31
N GLU A 252 13.28 -11.02 -2.62
CA GLU A 252 13.88 -11.33 -3.94
C GLU A 252 13.70 -12.81 -4.32
N GLU A 253 13.91 -13.73 -3.37
CA GLU A 253 13.68 -15.17 -3.59
C GLU A 253 12.24 -15.62 -3.29
N LYS A 254 11.33 -14.69 -3.01
CA LYS A 254 9.92 -14.96 -2.65
C LYS A 254 9.78 -15.97 -1.50
N PHE A 255 10.64 -15.87 -0.50
CA PHE A 255 10.70 -16.75 0.69
C PHE A 255 10.89 -18.24 0.36
N LYS A 256 11.58 -18.56 -0.74
CA LYS A 256 11.83 -19.95 -1.15
C LYS A 256 12.53 -20.76 -0.05
N SER A 257 13.57 -20.23 0.59
CA SER A 257 14.30 -20.90 1.68
C SER A 257 13.39 -21.28 2.86
N PHE A 258 12.51 -20.36 3.27
CA PHE A 258 11.52 -20.62 4.33
C PHE A 258 10.48 -21.67 3.91
N ASN A 259 10.07 -21.67 2.63
CA ASN A 259 9.14 -22.67 2.11
C ASN A 259 9.76 -24.08 2.01
N GLU A 260 11.08 -24.19 1.80
CA GLU A 260 11.79 -25.47 1.76
C GLU A 260 11.72 -26.23 3.09
N ILE A 261 11.72 -25.52 4.23
CA ILE A 261 11.50 -26.12 5.55
C ILE A 261 10.14 -26.84 5.58
N ARG A 262 9.10 -26.24 5.01
CA ARG A 262 7.74 -26.81 4.97
C ARG A 262 7.68 -28.02 4.07
N GLN A 263 8.25 -27.87 2.87
CA GLN A 263 8.28 -28.94 1.88
C GLN A 263 8.99 -30.19 2.44
N HIS A 264 10.06 -30.00 3.21
CA HIS A 264 10.77 -31.10 3.87
C HIS A 264 9.89 -31.96 4.78
N TYR A 265 8.97 -31.34 5.52
CA TYR A 265 8.01 -32.04 6.38
C TYR A 265 6.84 -32.64 5.59
N HIS A 266 6.35 -31.92 4.58
CA HIS A 266 5.32 -32.42 3.69
C HIS A 266 5.77 -33.70 2.96
N ASP A 267 7.03 -33.75 2.51
CA ASP A 267 7.64 -34.93 1.88
C ASP A 267 7.74 -36.13 2.83
N GLN A 268 7.70 -35.88 4.15
CA GLN A 268 7.67 -36.89 5.21
C GLN A 268 6.26 -37.21 5.70
N ASN A 269 5.21 -36.71 5.02
CA ASN A 269 3.81 -36.80 5.42
C ASN A 269 3.49 -36.16 6.79
N ILE A 270 4.24 -35.12 7.16
CA ILE A 270 3.98 -34.31 8.35
C ILE A 270 3.33 -32.99 7.89
N PRO A 271 2.03 -32.80 8.08
CA PRO A 271 1.31 -31.62 7.58
C PRO A 271 1.52 -30.43 8.52
N ILE A 272 2.67 -29.75 8.40
CA ILE A 272 2.96 -28.52 9.15
C ILE A 272 2.45 -27.28 8.39
N SER A 273 1.68 -26.43 9.06
CA SER A 273 1.24 -25.12 8.55
C SER A 273 1.97 -24.01 9.31
N MET A 274 2.55 -23.05 8.59
CA MET A 274 3.33 -21.97 9.22
C MET A 274 2.96 -20.59 8.67
N ALA A 275 2.54 -19.71 9.57
CA ALA A 275 2.22 -18.31 9.29
C ALA A 275 3.40 -17.42 9.68
N LEU A 276 4.00 -16.72 8.71
CA LEU A 276 5.09 -15.78 8.97
C LEU A 276 4.63 -14.35 8.68
N ALA A 277 4.66 -13.47 9.66
CA ALA A 277 4.15 -12.12 9.55
C ALA A 277 5.22 -11.09 9.89
N LEU A 278 5.66 -10.32 8.90
CA LEU A 278 6.74 -9.32 9.02
C LEU A 278 6.20 -7.91 8.85
N ALA A 279 6.70 -6.97 9.65
CA ALA A 279 6.39 -5.55 9.53
C ALA A 279 7.60 -4.66 9.73
N PHE A 280 7.56 -3.48 9.11
CA PHE A 280 8.60 -2.47 9.17
C PHE A 280 8.03 -1.07 8.95
N VAL A 281 8.88 -0.05 9.02
CA VAL A 281 8.50 1.36 8.82
C VAL A 281 9.34 1.96 7.68
N ASP A 282 8.72 2.81 6.87
CA ASP A 282 9.40 3.51 5.77
C ASP A 282 10.04 4.84 6.21
N ASP A 283 9.74 5.29 7.43
CA ASP A 283 10.24 6.53 8.05
C ASP A 283 11.57 6.29 8.79
N ILE A 284 12.40 7.34 8.85
CA ILE A 284 13.63 7.41 9.66
C ILE A 284 13.30 7.18 11.14
N LYS A 285 12.16 7.67 11.62
CA LYS A 285 11.75 7.49 13.01
C LYS A 285 11.05 6.15 13.21
N GLN A 286 11.74 5.23 13.89
CA GLN A 286 11.22 3.88 14.15
C GLN A 286 10.37 3.81 15.42
N ASP A 287 9.04 3.80 15.28
CA ASP A 287 8.13 3.44 16.36
C ASP A 287 7.98 1.91 16.46
N MET A 288 8.80 1.32 17.32
CA MET A 288 8.85 -0.13 17.50
C MET A 288 7.54 -0.72 18.05
N LEU A 289 6.74 0.07 18.78
CA LEU A 289 5.44 -0.40 19.27
C LEU A 289 4.44 -0.49 18.12
N ALA A 290 4.44 0.50 17.22
CA ALA A 290 3.63 0.47 16.02
C ALA A 290 4.04 -0.68 15.09
N VAL A 291 5.34 -0.90 14.88
CA VAL A 291 5.86 -2.02 14.07
C VAL A 291 5.42 -3.37 14.64
N ASN A 292 5.53 -3.58 15.95
CA ASN A 292 5.08 -4.83 16.58
C ASN A 292 3.56 -5.04 16.44
N LYS A 293 2.75 -4.00 16.69
CA LYS A 293 1.29 -4.06 16.48
C LYS A 293 0.97 -4.42 15.02
N GLN A 294 1.71 -3.85 14.08
CA GLN A 294 1.56 -4.12 12.67
C GLN A 294 1.93 -5.57 12.31
N ALA A 295 3.02 -6.10 12.87
CA ALA A 295 3.43 -7.49 12.68
C ALA A 295 2.38 -8.47 13.22
N LYS A 296 1.75 -8.17 14.37
CA LYS A 296 0.63 -8.97 14.90
C LYS A 296 -0.61 -8.91 14.01
N ALA A 297 -0.99 -7.71 13.54
CA ALA A 297 -2.10 -7.58 12.59
C ALA A 297 -1.83 -8.31 11.26
N ASN A 298 -0.57 -8.40 10.84
CA ASN A 298 -0.17 -9.19 9.67
C ASN A 298 -0.28 -10.70 9.93
N LEU A 299 -0.06 -11.15 11.17
CA LEU A 299 -0.25 -12.54 11.56
C LEU A 299 -1.74 -12.91 11.47
N ASP A 300 -2.62 -12.10 12.05
CA ASP A 300 -4.07 -12.30 11.95
C ASP A 300 -4.56 -12.33 10.49
N LEU A 301 -3.87 -11.59 9.60
CA LEU A 301 -4.14 -11.59 8.17
C LEU A 301 -3.64 -12.87 7.48
N ALA A 302 -2.47 -13.39 7.87
CA ALA A 302 -1.95 -14.66 7.39
C ALA A 302 -2.88 -15.83 7.76
N LEU A 303 -3.28 -15.91 9.04
CA LEU A 303 -4.19 -16.93 9.57
C LEU A 303 -5.55 -16.87 8.87
N GLY A 304 -6.11 -15.67 8.68
CA GLY A 304 -7.36 -15.47 7.95
C GLY A 304 -7.32 -15.84 6.46
N ARG A 305 -6.13 -16.13 5.92
CA ARG A 305 -5.93 -16.60 4.53
C ARG A 305 -5.54 -18.08 4.46
N GLY A 306 -5.69 -18.82 5.56
CA GLY A 306 -5.40 -20.25 5.64
C GLY A 306 -4.02 -20.57 6.22
N GLY A 307 -3.37 -19.62 6.89
CA GLY A 307 -2.21 -19.89 7.76
C GLY A 307 -0.87 -20.15 7.10
N ASP A 308 -0.86 -20.88 5.99
CA ASP A 308 0.35 -21.28 5.27
C ASP A 308 0.89 -20.16 4.35
N GLN A 309 1.13 -18.97 4.92
CA GLN A 309 1.51 -17.78 4.17
C GLN A 309 2.50 -16.90 4.92
N VAL A 310 3.33 -16.22 4.13
CA VAL A 310 4.15 -15.10 4.58
C VAL A 310 3.46 -13.78 4.22
N VAL A 311 3.30 -12.89 5.20
CA VAL A 311 2.72 -11.56 5.03
C VAL A 311 3.76 -10.52 5.40
N VAL A 312 4.08 -9.63 4.46
CA VAL A 312 5.02 -8.53 4.66
C VAL A 312 4.29 -7.21 4.43
N ARG A 313 4.31 -6.29 5.40
CA ARG A 313 3.66 -4.96 5.25
C ARG A 313 4.41 -3.88 6.02
N SER A 314 4.67 -2.74 5.37
CA SER A 314 5.09 -1.53 6.07
C SER A 314 3.89 -0.86 6.76
N ILE A 315 4.11 -0.09 7.84
CA ILE A 315 3.01 0.54 8.61
C ILE A 315 2.02 1.33 7.73
N ASN A 316 2.49 1.98 6.66
CA ASN A 316 1.65 2.76 5.74
C ASN A 316 1.53 2.15 4.34
N GLY A 317 2.03 0.92 4.16
CA GLY A 317 2.09 0.22 2.88
C GLY A 317 0.98 -0.81 2.72
N LYS A 318 0.93 -1.40 1.53
CA LYS A 318 0.07 -2.55 1.23
C LYS A 318 0.73 -3.84 1.70
N ALA A 319 -0.08 -4.83 2.05
CA ALA A 319 0.40 -6.16 2.38
C ALA A 319 0.84 -6.90 1.11
N THR A 320 2.02 -7.49 1.17
CA THR A 320 2.54 -8.42 0.16
C THR A 320 2.49 -9.83 0.72
N PHE A 321 2.02 -10.77 -0.09
CA PHE A 321 1.79 -12.15 0.30
C PHE A 321 2.73 -13.08 -0.47
N TYR A 322 3.32 -14.04 0.22
CA TYR A 322 4.14 -15.10 -0.38
C TYR A 322 3.66 -16.46 0.16
N GLY A 323 3.47 -17.46 -0.71
CA GLY A 323 2.98 -18.80 -0.31
C GLY A 323 1.48 -19.04 -0.61
N GLY A 324 0.87 -20.04 0.07
CA GLY A 324 -0.56 -20.38 -0.06
C GLY A 324 -0.93 -21.51 -1.05
N LYS A 325 -0.04 -22.51 -1.21
CA LYS A 325 -0.26 -23.67 -2.10
C LYS A 325 -0.91 -24.90 -1.42
N SER A 326 -1.02 -24.91 -0.10
CA SER A 326 -1.47 -26.08 0.66
C SER A 326 -2.99 -26.06 0.85
N ALA A 327 -3.67 -27.17 0.55
CA ALA A 327 -5.07 -27.34 0.89
C ALA A 327 -5.22 -27.52 2.41
N THR A 328 -5.98 -26.65 3.05
CA THR A 328 -6.31 -26.69 4.47
C THR A 328 -7.05 -28.00 4.83
N THR A 329 -6.65 -28.67 5.91
CA THR A 329 -7.14 -30.00 6.29
C THR A 329 -8.57 -30.00 6.84
N GLU A 330 -9.46 -30.83 6.28
CA GLU A 330 -10.91 -30.86 6.55
C GLU A 330 -11.33 -31.23 8.00
N LYS A 331 -10.52 -32.00 8.75
CA LYS A 331 -10.97 -32.64 10.02
C LYS A 331 -11.13 -31.70 11.23
N ARG A 332 -10.52 -30.50 11.23
CA ARG A 332 -10.56 -29.57 12.39
C ARG A 332 -11.70 -28.55 12.33
N SER A 333 -12.37 -28.44 11.18
CA SER A 333 -13.46 -27.48 11.03
C SER A 333 -14.65 -27.79 11.93
N ASP A 334 -14.96 -29.05 12.23
CA ASP A 334 -16.12 -29.41 13.04
C ASP A 334 -16.06 -28.88 14.47
N ILE A 335 -14.87 -28.89 15.11
CA ILE A 335 -14.69 -28.38 16.47
C ILE A 335 -14.79 -26.85 16.46
N ARG A 336 -14.14 -26.21 15.48
CA ARG A 336 -14.17 -24.76 15.31
C ARG A 336 -15.58 -24.26 15.03
N ALA A 337 -16.32 -24.94 14.17
CA ALA A 337 -17.74 -24.69 13.89
C ALA A 337 -18.57 -24.74 15.18
N LYS A 338 -18.45 -25.80 15.98
CA LYS A 338 -19.16 -25.93 17.26
C LYS A 338 -18.83 -24.80 18.24
N MET A 339 -17.56 -24.42 18.35
CA MET A 339 -17.14 -23.31 19.20
C MET A 339 -17.69 -21.98 18.70
N PHE A 340 -17.63 -21.73 17.40
CA PHE A 340 -18.19 -20.54 16.78
C PHE A 340 -19.69 -20.44 17.02
N PHE A 341 -20.46 -21.49 16.75
CA PHE A 341 -21.92 -21.44 16.94
C PHE A 341 -22.34 -21.27 18.39
N LYS A 342 -21.55 -21.81 19.34
CA LYS A 342 -21.73 -21.52 20.77
C LYS A 342 -21.49 -20.04 21.08
N ALA A 343 -20.43 -19.45 20.54
CA ALA A 343 -20.13 -18.02 20.70
C ALA A 343 -21.18 -17.14 20.01
N LEU A 344 -21.66 -17.52 18.82
CA LEU A 344 -22.74 -16.86 18.09
C LEU A 344 -24.00 -16.77 18.95
N LYS A 345 -24.41 -17.87 19.57
CA LYS A 345 -25.54 -17.89 20.51
C LYS A 345 -25.34 -16.89 21.65
N SER A 346 -24.15 -16.85 22.25
CA SER A 346 -23.84 -15.90 23.33
C SER A 346 -23.84 -14.45 22.87
N ALA A 347 -23.43 -14.16 21.63
CA ALA A 347 -23.43 -12.82 21.06
C ALA A 347 -24.85 -12.34 20.66
N VAL A 348 -25.71 -13.24 20.20
CA VAL A 348 -27.10 -12.94 19.81
C VAL A 348 -28.05 -12.87 21.02
N GLN A 349 -27.77 -13.57 22.11
CA GLN A 349 -28.62 -13.56 23.30
C GLN A 349 -28.89 -12.18 23.93
N PRO A 350 -27.93 -11.25 24.07
CA PRO A 350 -28.16 -9.96 24.75
C PRO A 350 -28.70 -8.84 23.85
N VAL A 351 -28.84 -9.06 22.54
CA VAL A 351 -29.20 -8.03 21.56
C VAL A 351 -30.72 -7.91 21.41
N ASP A 352 -31.19 -6.74 20.98
CA ASP A 352 -32.63 -6.50 20.83
C ASP A 352 -33.13 -7.13 19.52
N ASN A 353 -32.37 -6.91 18.44
CA ASN A 353 -32.67 -7.36 17.09
C ASN A 353 -31.39 -7.59 16.27
N VAL A 354 -31.53 -8.36 15.18
CA VAL A 354 -30.44 -8.72 14.28
C VAL A 354 -30.76 -8.29 12.85
N VAL A 355 -29.82 -7.60 12.20
CA VAL A 355 -29.87 -7.33 10.76
C VAL A 355 -28.89 -8.27 10.06
N ILE A 356 -29.38 -9.05 9.12
CA ILE A 356 -28.56 -9.98 8.33
C ILE A 356 -28.35 -9.35 6.97
N ALA A 357 -27.12 -9.29 6.50
CA ALA A 357 -26.80 -8.68 5.22
C ALA A 357 -25.81 -9.54 4.44
N GLY A 358 -26.09 -9.72 3.16
CA GLY A 358 -25.16 -10.27 2.17
C GLY A 358 -24.32 -9.18 1.50
N HIS A 359 -23.58 -9.57 0.47
CA HIS A 359 -23.00 -8.59 -0.45
C HIS A 359 -24.06 -8.01 -1.40
N ARG A 360 -23.79 -6.83 -1.96
CA ARG A 360 -24.60 -6.20 -3.02
C ARG A 360 -24.61 -7.09 -4.26
N PHE A 361 -25.73 -7.06 -4.98
CA PHE A 361 -26.00 -8.01 -6.07
C PHE A 361 -25.87 -9.47 -5.60
N PRO A 362 -26.65 -9.89 -4.58
CA PRO A 362 -26.51 -11.19 -3.94
C PRO A 362 -26.66 -12.33 -4.96
N ASP A 363 -25.91 -13.40 -4.73
CA ASP A 363 -26.15 -14.69 -5.35
C ASP A 363 -26.89 -15.63 -4.39
N THR A 364 -27.03 -16.89 -4.79
CA THR A 364 -27.78 -17.89 -4.03
C THR A 364 -27.05 -18.30 -2.75
N ASP A 365 -25.72 -18.21 -2.68
CA ASP A 365 -24.99 -18.52 -1.45
C ASP A 365 -25.20 -17.42 -0.41
N SER A 366 -25.08 -16.17 -0.83
CA SER A 366 -25.38 -14.99 -0.01
C SER A 366 -26.80 -14.99 0.54
N LEU A 367 -27.83 -15.17 -0.30
CA LEU A 367 -29.22 -15.22 0.16
C LEU A 367 -29.55 -16.49 0.95
N GLY A 368 -29.07 -17.65 0.50
CA GLY A 368 -29.25 -18.92 1.21
C GLY A 368 -28.65 -18.88 2.61
N SER A 369 -27.46 -18.29 2.73
CA SER A 369 -26.79 -18.07 4.00
C SER A 369 -27.53 -17.08 4.89
N ALA A 370 -28.08 -16.01 4.33
CA ALA A 370 -28.89 -15.07 5.08
C ALA A 370 -30.15 -15.73 5.68
N LEU A 371 -30.83 -16.58 4.91
CA LEU A 371 -31.96 -17.38 5.37
C LEU A 371 -31.54 -18.40 6.44
N GLY A 372 -30.38 -19.04 6.26
CA GLY A 372 -29.79 -19.93 7.26
C GLY A 372 -29.58 -19.22 8.60
N VAL A 373 -28.92 -18.05 8.60
CA VAL A 373 -28.74 -17.23 9.82
C VAL A 373 -30.08 -16.77 10.40
N TYR A 374 -31.04 -16.37 9.56
CA TYR A 374 -32.37 -15.99 10.02
C TYR A 374 -33.00 -17.11 10.86
N GLN A 375 -32.99 -18.35 10.34
CA GLN A 375 -33.52 -19.51 11.04
C GLN A 375 -32.77 -19.79 12.35
N ILE A 376 -31.44 -19.65 12.36
CA ILE A 376 -30.61 -19.78 13.58
C ILE A 376 -31.03 -18.75 14.65
N VAL A 377 -31.16 -17.48 14.27
CA VAL A 377 -31.50 -16.40 15.21
C VAL A 377 -32.95 -16.55 15.72
N LYS A 378 -33.88 -17.00 14.85
CA LYS A 378 -35.25 -17.31 15.25
C LYS A 378 -35.32 -18.47 16.24
N ASN A 379 -34.47 -19.49 16.09
CA ASN A 379 -34.31 -20.58 17.07
C ASN A 379 -33.78 -20.08 18.43
N TYR A 380 -33.11 -18.92 18.46
CA TYR A 380 -32.71 -18.25 19.70
C TYR A 380 -33.79 -17.29 20.25
N HIS A 381 -34.99 -17.28 19.66
CA HIS A 381 -36.12 -16.42 20.03
C HIS A 381 -35.78 -14.92 19.97
N ARG A 382 -34.96 -14.52 19.00
CA ARG A 382 -34.63 -13.12 18.72
C ARG A 382 -35.26 -12.66 17.41
N GLU A 383 -35.54 -11.36 17.33
CA GLU A 383 -36.04 -10.76 16.08
C GLU A 383 -34.88 -10.58 15.11
N ALA A 384 -35.06 -11.02 13.88
CA ALA A 384 -34.08 -10.88 12.81
C ALA A 384 -34.79 -10.57 11.50
N ARG A 385 -34.14 -9.82 10.61
CA ARG A 385 -34.56 -9.64 9.21
C ARG A 385 -33.35 -9.51 8.30
N ILE A 386 -33.55 -9.83 7.03
CA ILE A 386 -32.54 -9.84 5.98
C ILE A 386 -32.64 -8.53 5.19
N LEU A 387 -31.56 -7.76 5.15
CA LEU A 387 -31.50 -6.54 4.35
C LEU A 387 -31.32 -6.91 2.87
N ILE A 388 -32.19 -6.36 2.02
CA ILE A 388 -32.19 -6.60 0.59
C ILE A 388 -32.65 -5.35 -0.17
N GLU A 389 -32.00 -5.02 -1.28
CA GLU A 389 -32.44 -3.96 -2.20
C GLU A 389 -33.09 -4.59 -3.44
N PRO A 390 -34.43 -4.53 -3.60
CA PRO A 390 -35.14 -5.18 -4.71
C PRO A 390 -34.62 -4.78 -6.10
N ASN A 391 -34.08 -3.57 -6.24
CA ASN A 391 -33.54 -3.06 -7.49
C ASN A 391 -32.18 -3.67 -7.86
N GLU A 392 -31.46 -4.25 -6.90
CA GLU A 392 -30.12 -4.84 -7.07
C GLU A 392 -30.14 -6.36 -7.19
N LEU A 393 -31.33 -6.97 -7.29
CA LEU A 393 -31.46 -8.42 -7.37
C LEU A 393 -31.22 -8.97 -8.78
N ASN A 394 -30.38 -10.00 -8.83
CA ASN A 394 -30.12 -10.83 -10.00
C ASN A 394 -31.36 -11.66 -10.38
N HIS A 395 -31.39 -12.16 -11.62
CA HIS A 395 -32.52 -12.92 -12.15
C HIS A 395 -32.85 -14.13 -11.26
N ASP A 396 -31.84 -14.91 -10.89
CA ASP A 396 -32.03 -16.15 -10.13
C ASP A 396 -32.62 -15.82 -8.75
N ILE A 397 -32.11 -14.79 -8.07
CA ILE A 397 -32.67 -14.34 -6.78
C ILE A 397 -34.11 -13.85 -6.91
N LYS A 398 -34.45 -13.12 -7.98
CA LYS A 398 -35.83 -12.72 -8.24
C LYS A 398 -36.75 -13.92 -8.44
N GLU A 399 -36.28 -14.94 -9.16
CA GLU A 399 -37.04 -16.18 -9.37
C GLU A 399 -37.24 -16.94 -8.05
N LEU A 400 -36.19 -17.08 -7.22
CA LEU A 400 -36.29 -17.72 -5.90
C LEU A 400 -37.31 -17.00 -5.01
N LEU A 401 -37.24 -15.66 -4.95
CA LEU A 401 -38.14 -14.85 -4.14
C LEU A 401 -39.56 -14.75 -4.70
N SER A 402 -39.80 -15.17 -5.95
CA SER A 402 -41.15 -15.22 -6.53
C SER A 402 -42.02 -16.33 -5.94
N ASN A 403 -41.42 -17.29 -5.23
CA ASN A 403 -42.13 -18.36 -4.53
C ASN A 403 -43.10 -17.77 -3.49
N ASP A 404 -44.34 -18.27 -3.47
CA ASP A 404 -45.42 -17.83 -2.58
C ASP A 404 -44.98 -17.77 -1.10
N HIS A 405 -44.09 -18.68 -0.68
CA HIS A 405 -43.56 -18.70 0.69
C HIS A 405 -42.87 -17.38 1.08
N PHE A 406 -42.05 -16.80 0.19
CA PHE A 406 -41.35 -15.54 0.45
C PHE A 406 -42.27 -14.33 0.28
N GLN A 407 -43.15 -14.37 -0.71
CA GLN A 407 -44.11 -13.29 -0.96
C GLN A 407 -45.08 -13.12 0.22
N ASP A 408 -45.61 -14.22 0.76
CA ASP A 408 -46.55 -14.19 1.88
C ASP A 408 -45.90 -13.73 3.20
N ASN A 409 -44.57 -13.85 3.33
CA ASN A 409 -43.82 -13.53 4.55
C ASN A 409 -42.83 -12.38 4.38
N TRP A 410 -42.98 -11.57 3.33
CA TRP A 410 -41.98 -10.57 2.94
C TRP A 410 -41.56 -9.64 4.09
N ASP A 411 -42.54 -8.99 4.74
CA ASP A 411 -42.27 -8.02 5.83
C ASP A 411 -41.66 -8.66 7.08
N ALA A 412 -41.87 -9.97 7.27
CA ALA A 412 -41.34 -10.72 8.41
C ALA A 412 -39.91 -11.23 8.17
N LEU A 413 -39.50 -11.32 6.91
CA LEU A 413 -38.20 -11.85 6.48
C LEU A 413 -37.24 -10.73 6.07
N PHE A 414 -37.73 -9.73 5.35
CA PHE A 414 -36.90 -8.77 4.64
C PHE A 414 -37.04 -7.33 5.15
N LEU A 415 -35.96 -6.57 4.98
CA LEU A 415 -35.88 -5.12 5.13
C LEU A 415 -35.35 -4.54 3.83
N THR A 416 -35.80 -3.35 3.47
CA THR A 416 -35.21 -2.55 2.39
C THR A 416 -34.42 -1.37 2.96
N HIS A 417 -33.67 -0.68 2.11
CA HIS A 417 -33.02 0.57 2.49
C HIS A 417 -33.98 1.63 3.02
N GLU A 418 -35.25 1.59 2.62
CA GLU A 418 -36.27 2.52 3.10
C GLU A 418 -36.78 2.16 4.51
N THR A 419 -36.77 0.88 4.89
CA THR A 419 -37.36 0.40 6.14
C THR A 419 -36.34 0.00 7.21
N VAL A 420 -35.05 -0.08 6.86
CA VAL A 420 -34.02 -0.55 7.78
C VAL A 420 -33.87 0.36 9.00
N GLU A 421 -33.92 1.68 8.82
CA GLU A 421 -33.77 2.64 9.93
C GLU A 421 -34.85 2.46 11.00
N ASP A 422 -36.09 2.15 10.62
CA ASP A 422 -37.20 1.90 11.54
C ASP A 422 -37.03 0.61 12.35
N PHE A 423 -36.20 -0.31 11.86
CA PHE A 423 -35.89 -1.57 12.55
C PHE A 423 -34.72 -1.43 13.52
N LEU A 424 -33.82 -0.46 13.31
CA LEU A 424 -32.61 -0.31 14.13
C LEU A 424 -32.93 0.12 15.57
N GLN A 425 -32.27 -0.52 16.53
CA GLN A 425 -32.31 -0.22 17.96
C GLN A 425 -30.89 -0.08 18.53
N ASP A 426 -30.76 0.47 19.74
CA ASP A 426 -29.46 0.72 20.41
C ASP A 426 -28.55 -0.52 20.48
N LYS A 427 -29.14 -1.72 20.62
CA LYS A 427 -28.40 -3.00 20.62
C LYS A 427 -28.76 -3.86 19.41
N THR A 428 -28.69 -3.26 18.22
CA THR A 428 -28.73 -4.03 16.96
C THR A 428 -27.40 -4.73 16.74
N LEU A 429 -27.46 -5.98 16.27
CA LEU A 429 -26.30 -6.74 15.81
C LEU A 429 -26.39 -6.95 14.30
N PHE A 430 -25.31 -6.68 13.57
CA PHE A 430 -25.21 -7.02 12.15
C PHE A 430 -24.52 -8.38 11.98
N ILE A 431 -25.12 -9.28 11.20
CA ILE A 431 -24.47 -10.51 10.76
C ILE A 431 -24.26 -10.42 9.26
N LEU A 432 -23.00 -10.31 8.86
CA LEU A 432 -22.56 -10.25 7.47
C LEU A 432 -22.28 -11.67 7.00
N VAL A 433 -22.99 -12.10 5.97
CA VAL A 433 -22.84 -13.43 5.37
C VAL A 433 -22.24 -13.33 3.98
N ASP A 434 -21.36 -14.26 3.65
CA ASP A 434 -20.74 -14.42 2.33
C ASP A 434 -19.91 -13.21 1.85
N HIS A 435 -19.52 -12.35 2.79
CA HIS A 435 -18.56 -11.29 2.56
C HIS A 435 -17.97 -10.77 3.87
N HIS A 436 -16.75 -10.25 3.77
CA HIS A 436 -16.07 -9.55 4.87
C HIS A 436 -15.61 -8.14 4.48
N ARG A 437 -15.96 -7.64 3.30
CA ARG A 437 -15.53 -6.31 2.82
C ARG A 437 -16.70 -5.30 2.92
N PRO A 438 -16.59 -4.27 3.77
CA PRO A 438 -17.58 -3.19 3.87
C PRO A 438 -18.04 -2.59 2.53
N SER A 439 -17.13 -2.37 1.58
CA SER A 439 -17.42 -1.71 0.30
C SER A 439 -18.33 -2.48 -0.65
N ILE A 440 -18.51 -3.78 -0.43
CA ILE A 440 -19.42 -4.62 -1.20
C ILE A 440 -20.64 -5.07 -0.39
N SER A 441 -20.78 -4.61 0.86
CA SER A 441 -21.89 -5.02 1.74
C SER A 441 -23.19 -4.31 1.36
N GLU A 442 -24.31 -5.02 1.39
CA GLU A 442 -25.64 -4.39 1.32
C GLU A 442 -25.88 -3.46 2.53
N ALA A 443 -25.27 -3.77 3.68
CA ALA A 443 -25.40 -2.99 4.91
C ALA A 443 -24.42 -1.81 5.03
N GLN A 444 -23.67 -1.48 3.97
CA GLN A 444 -22.56 -0.51 4.05
C GLN A 444 -22.96 0.82 4.71
N ALA A 445 -24.16 1.33 4.41
CA ALA A 445 -24.65 2.61 4.93
C ALA A 445 -25.25 2.54 6.35
N PHE A 446 -25.54 1.33 6.86
CA PHE A 446 -26.39 1.14 8.05
C PHE A 446 -25.69 0.44 9.21
N MET A 447 -24.58 -0.25 8.95
CA MET A 447 -23.91 -1.10 9.95
C MET A 447 -23.15 -0.33 11.04
N GLU A 448 -22.90 0.97 10.89
CA GLU A 448 -22.23 1.79 11.90
C GLU A 448 -23.26 2.51 12.81
N PRO A 449 -23.08 2.56 14.14
CA PRO A 449 -21.90 2.14 14.93
C PRO A 449 -22.04 0.76 15.61
N TYR A 450 -22.82 -0.15 15.02
CA TYR A 450 -23.25 -1.41 15.65
C TYR A 450 -22.16 -2.48 15.69
N ASP A 451 -22.31 -3.46 16.59
CA ASP A 451 -21.44 -4.65 16.58
C ASP A 451 -21.72 -5.51 15.36
N LYS A 452 -20.68 -6.16 14.81
CA LYS A 452 -20.78 -7.05 13.64
C LYS A 452 -20.25 -8.44 13.88
N ILE A 453 -20.86 -9.43 13.24
CA ILE A 453 -20.36 -10.80 13.09
C ILE A 453 -20.17 -11.06 11.59
N VAL A 454 -19.06 -11.69 11.23
CA VAL A 454 -18.74 -12.05 9.84
C VAL A 454 -18.71 -13.56 9.69
N ILE A 455 -19.45 -14.10 8.73
CA ILE A 455 -19.45 -15.51 8.33
C ILE A 455 -19.18 -15.57 6.83
N ASP A 456 -18.05 -16.12 6.42
CA ASP A 456 -17.61 -16.06 5.03
C ASP A 456 -16.70 -17.27 4.70
N HIS A 457 -16.65 -17.67 3.44
CA HIS A 457 -15.72 -18.70 2.94
C HIS A 457 -14.63 -18.10 2.03
N HIS A 458 -14.63 -16.78 1.81
CA HIS A 458 -13.59 -16.12 1.04
C HIS A 458 -12.32 -15.89 1.85
N ARG A 459 -11.16 -15.89 1.17
CA ARG A 459 -9.89 -15.49 1.80
C ARG A 459 -9.97 -14.05 2.30
N ARG A 460 -9.51 -13.81 3.53
CA ARG A 460 -9.54 -12.47 4.15
C ARG A 460 -8.77 -11.42 3.32
N SER A 461 -9.44 -10.29 3.07
CA SER A 461 -8.92 -9.10 2.38
C SER A 461 -8.34 -8.09 3.37
N GLU A 462 -7.65 -7.05 2.85
CA GLU A 462 -7.17 -5.94 3.69
C GLU A 462 -8.32 -5.14 4.31
N GLU A 463 -9.41 -4.99 3.55
CA GLU A 463 -10.62 -4.32 3.97
C GLU A 463 -11.46 -5.25 4.85
N PHE A 464 -11.84 -4.79 6.05
CA PHE A 464 -12.59 -5.59 7.04
C PHE A 464 -13.51 -4.68 7.87
N PRO A 465 -14.67 -5.15 8.38
CA PRO A 465 -15.60 -4.30 9.11
C PRO A 465 -15.04 -3.94 10.50
N ASN A 466 -15.19 -2.67 10.89
CA ASN A 466 -14.84 -2.21 12.23
C ASN A 466 -15.85 -2.74 13.25
N GLN A 467 -15.46 -2.83 14.54
CA GLN A 467 -16.35 -3.35 15.60
C GLN A 467 -16.89 -4.77 15.32
N THR A 468 -16.05 -5.61 14.70
CA THR A 468 -16.38 -7.04 14.52
C THR A 468 -16.11 -7.78 15.84
N VAL A 469 -17.17 -8.34 16.45
CA VAL A 469 -17.10 -9.05 17.73
C VAL A 469 -16.88 -10.55 17.58
N LEU A 470 -17.20 -11.12 16.42
CA LEU A 470 -16.99 -12.53 16.11
C LEU A 470 -16.76 -12.73 14.62
N THR A 471 -15.94 -13.72 14.25
CA THR A 471 -15.60 -14.02 12.86
C THR A 471 -15.49 -15.52 12.64
N TYR A 472 -16.14 -16.01 11.58
CA TYR A 472 -15.98 -17.37 11.07
C TYR A 472 -15.66 -17.30 9.59
N ILE A 473 -14.36 -17.38 9.28
CA ILE A 473 -13.87 -17.36 7.91
C ILE A 473 -13.13 -18.67 7.65
N GLU A 474 -13.67 -19.45 6.72
CA GLU A 474 -13.15 -20.78 6.35
C GLU A 474 -12.89 -20.85 4.84
N PRO A 475 -11.68 -20.46 4.38
CA PRO A 475 -11.32 -20.50 2.96
C PRO A 475 -11.31 -21.91 2.33
N SER A 476 -11.42 -22.94 3.17
CA SER A 476 -11.46 -24.34 2.78
C SER A 476 -12.87 -24.83 2.40
N ALA A 477 -13.92 -24.16 2.90
CA ALA A 477 -15.30 -24.56 2.69
C ALA A 477 -15.76 -24.20 1.28
N SER A 478 -16.73 -24.96 0.75
CA SER A 478 -17.22 -24.70 -0.60
C SER A 478 -17.92 -23.35 -0.70
N SER A 479 -18.71 -23.02 0.32
CA SER A 479 -19.61 -21.86 0.35
C SER A 479 -19.98 -21.48 1.79
N THR A 480 -20.53 -20.29 2.00
CA THR A 480 -21.05 -19.86 3.30
C THR A 480 -22.28 -20.70 3.71
N ALA A 481 -23.07 -21.17 2.74
CA ALA A 481 -24.16 -22.11 2.99
C ALA A 481 -23.67 -23.46 3.52
N GLU A 482 -22.50 -23.95 3.09
CA GLU A 482 -21.87 -25.14 3.69
C GLU A 482 -21.63 -24.90 5.20
N LEU A 483 -20.99 -23.78 5.56
CA LEU A 483 -20.67 -23.43 6.94
C LEU A 483 -21.91 -23.37 7.83
N LEU A 484 -22.98 -22.74 7.35
CA LEU A 484 -24.22 -22.62 8.11
C LEU A 484 -24.99 -23.95 8.19
N THR A 485 -24.85 -24.83 7.20
CA THR A 485 -25.43 -26.17 7.25
C THR A 485 -24.86 -26.99 8.40
N GLU A 486 -23.58 -26.81 8.72
CA GLU A 486 -22.93 -27.51 9.85
C GLU A 486 -23.62 -27.22 11.19
N TYR A 487 -24.12 -26.00 11.40
CA TYR A 487 -24.89 -25.67 12.59
C TYR A 487 -26.07 -26.63 12.79
N PHE A 488 -26.86 -26.82 11.74
CA PHE A 488 -28.07 -27.64 11.79
C PHE A 488 -27.76 -29.14 11.93
N GLN A 489 -26.56 -29.58 11.53
CA GLN A 489 -26.08 -30.94 11.77
C GLN A 489 -25.70 -31.18 13.23
N PHE A 490 -25.20 -30.16 13.94
CA PHE A 490 -24.74 -30.30 15.32
C PHE A 490 -25.81 -30.10 16.39
N VAL A 491 -26.90 -29.38 16.07
CA VAL A 491 -27.96 -29.12 17.04
C VAL A 491 -28.90 -30.33 17.12
N GLU A 492 -28.84 -31.04 18.25
CA GLU A 492 -29.71 -32.19 18.54
C GLU A 492 -31.15 -31.80 18.95
N ASP A 493 -31.47 -30.51 18.96
CA ASP A 493 -32.78 -30.03 19.41
C ASP A 493 -33.87 -30.28 18.35
N THR A 494 -34.80 -31.19 18.65
CA THR A 494 -35.88 -31.61 17.76
C THR A 494 -36.85 -30.49 17.36
N ASN A 495 -36.81 -29.33 18.02
CA ASN A 495 -37.63 -28.16 17.67
C ASN A 495 -36.94 -27.21 16.68
N SER A 496 -35.69 -27.46 16.30
CA SER A 496 -34.91 -26.63 15.37
C SER A 496 -34.97 -27.14 13.92
N SER A 497 -36.18 -27.48 13.44
CA SER A 497 -36.34 -27.96 12.06
C SER A 497 -35.97 -26.86 11.07
N LEU A 498 -34.99 -27.14 10.22
CA LEU A 498 -34.71 -26.34 9.03
C LEU A 498 -35.93 -26.43 8.10
N ASP A 499 -36.51 -25.29 7.72
CA ASP A 499 -37.64 -25.30 6.82
C ASP A 499 -37.21 -25.67 5.39
N LYS A 500 -38.15 -26.22 4.61
CA LYS A 500 -37.88 -26.72 3.26
C LYS A 500 -37.29 -25.63 2.36
N MET A 501 -37.77 -24.40 2.45
CA MET A 501 -37.36 -23.31 1.54
C MET A 501 -35.95 -22.83 1.87
N THR A 502 -35.61 -22.67 3.15
CA THR A 502 -34.24 -22.40 3.58
C THR A 502 -33.30 -23.55 3.22
N ALA A 503 -33.73 -24.81 3.38
CA ALA A 503 -32.93 -25.96 2.95
C ALA A 503 -32.67 -25.96 1.44
N THR A 504 -33.69 -25.63 0.62
CA THR A 504 -33.55 -25.46 -0.83
C THR A 504 -32.59 -24.31 -1.18
N ALA A 505 -32.70 -23.16 -0.51
CA ALA A 505 -31.84 -22.00 -0.77
C ALA A 505 -30.38 -22.25 -0.38
N LEU A 506 -30.12 -22.86 0.79
CA LEU A 506 -28.77 -23.26 1.20
C LEU A 506 -28.17 -24.26 0.21
N LEU A 507 -28.96 -25.25 -0.26
CA LEU A 507 -28.48 -26.23 -1.24
C LEU A 507 -28.22 -25.59 -2.61
N ALA A 508 -29.03 -24.60 -3.00
CA ALA A 508 -28.79 -23.81 -4.21
C ALA A 508 -27.44 -23.07 -4.12
N GLY A 509 -27.16 -22.43 -2.99
CA GLY A 509 -25.88 -21.77 -2.70
C GLY A 509 -24.69 -22.71 -2.89
N ILE A 510 -24.72 -23.88 -2.23
CA ILE A 510 -23.66 -24.90 -2.40
C ILE A 510 -23.52 -25.31 -3.87
N ILE A 511 -24.62 -25.56 -4.59
CA ILE A 511 -24.58 -26.01 -5.99
C ILE A 511 -23.98 -24.93 -6.91
N VAL A 512 -24.27 -23.65 -6.68
CA VAL A 512 -23.74 -22.56 -7.49
C VAL A 512 -22.24 -22.37 -7.24
N ASP A 513 -21.82 -22.24 -5.99
CA ASP A 513 -20.42 -21.98 -5.63
C ASP A 513 -19.48 -23.13 -5.99
N THR A 514 -19.99 -24.36 -5.90
CA THR A 514 -19.24 -25.55 -6.30
C THR A 514 -19.29 -25.82 -7.80
N ASN A 515 -20.05 -25.04 -8.58
CA ASN A 515 -20.36 -25.35 -9.98
C ASN A 515 -20.82 -26.82 -10.13
N GLN A 516 -21.92 -27.17 -9.45
CA GLN A 516 -22.50 -28.51 -9.42
C GLN A 516 -21.51 -29.57 -8.88
N PHE A 517 -20.85 -29.29 -7.77
CA PHE A 517 -19.87 -30.16 -7.10
C PHE A 517 -18.56 -30.41 -7.87
N SER A 518 -18.26 -29.57 -8.87
CA SER A 518 -17.06 -29.70 -9.71
C SER A 518 -15.86 -28.94 -9.16
N LEU A 519 -16.09 -27.89 -8.36
CA LEU A 519 -15.08 -26.98 -7.82
C LEU A 519 -15.17 -26.93 -6.30
N ARG A 520 -14.01 -26.81 -5.63
CA ARG A 520 -13.89 -26.58 -4.17
C ARG A 520 -14.80 -27.49 -3.32
N THR A 521 -14.98 -28.72 -3.77
CA THR A 521 -15.92 -29.67 -3.15
C THR A 521 -15.14 -30.65 -2.31
N GLY A 522 -15.36 -30.58 -0.99
CA GLY A 522 -14.76 -31.47 -0.01
C GLY A 522 -15.72 -32.55 0.50
N SER A 523 -15.25 -33.39 1.41
CA SER A 523 -16.12 -34.37 2.09
C SER A 523 -17.24 -33.68 2.87
N ARG A 524 -16.95 -32.52 3.48
CA ARG A 524 -17.92 -31.70 4.24
C ARG A 524 -19.03 -31.15 3.35
N THR A 525 -18.68 -30.69 2.15
CA THR A 525 -19.64 -30.22 1.14
C THR A 525 -20.69 -31.28 0.82
N PHE A 526 -20.27 -32.53 0.59
CA PHE A 526 -21.21 -33.63 0.33
C PHE A 526 -22.05 -34.00 1.55
N GLN A 527 -21.50 -33.93 2.76
CA GLN A 527 -22.26 -34.15 4.00
C GLN A 527 -23.34 -33.09 4.19
N SER A 528 -23.00 -31.82 3.96
CA SER A 528 -23.94 -30.70 3.97
C SER A 528 -25.04 -30.87 2.92
N ALA A 529 -24.70 -31.20 1.68
CA ALA A 529 -25.69 -31.46 0.63
C ALA A 529 -26.62 -32.63 0.98
N ALA A 530 -26.09 -33.73 1.51
CA ALA A 530 -26.88 -34.88 1.95
C ALA A 530 -27.84 -34.52 3.10
N TYR A 531 -27.38 -33.72 4.06
CA TYR A 531 -28.19 -33.22 5.16
C TYR A 531 -29.34 -32.33 4.65
N LEU A 532 -29.05 -31.32 3.83
CA LEU A 532 -30.06 -30.41 3.28
C LEU A 532 -31.10 -31.17 2.46
N LYS A 533 -30.67 -32.17 1.69
CA LYS A 533 -31.59 -33.04 0.96
C LYS A 533 -32.49 -33.84 1.89
N ALA A 534 -31.96 -34.34 3.01
CA ALA A 534 -32.74 -35.03 4.04
C ALA A 534 -33.75 -34.09 4.75
N GLN A 535 -33.44 -32.79 4.85
CA GLN A 535 -34.38 -31.76 5.34
C GLN A 535 -35.42 -31.31 4.29
N GLY A 536 -35.40 -31.91 3.09
CA GLY A 536 -36.44 -31.71 2.08
C GLY A 536 -36.09 -30.75 0.96
N ALA A 537 -34.84 -30.29 0.85
CA ALA A 537 -34.39 -29.41 -0.23
C ALA A 537 -34.82 -29.93 -1.63
N ASP A 538 -35.41 -29.04 -2.42
CA ASP A 538 -36.03 -29.38 -3.69
C ASP A 538 -35.07 -29.17 -4.87
N THR A 539 -34.44 -30.25 -5.29
CA THR A 539 -33.47 -30.22 -6.41
C THR A 539 -34.11 -29.86 -7.74
N LEU A 540 -35.43 -30.06 -7.91
CA LEU A 540 -36.12 -29.62 -9.12
C LEU A 540 -36.27 -28.10 -9.11
N GLU A 541 -36.66 -27.52 -7.98
CA GLU A 541 -36.75 -26.07 -7.80
C GLU A 541 -35.39 -25.38 -8.04
N ILE A 542 -34.31 -25.96 -7.50
CA ILE A 542 -32.95 -25.49 -7.79
C ILE A 542 -32.64 -25.59 -9.29
N GLN A 543 -33.04 -26.68 -9.95
CA GLN A 543 -32.84 -26.80 -11.39
C GLN A 543 -33.64 -25.76 -12.19
N TYR A 544 -34.84 -25.37 -11.74
CA TYR A 544 -35.63 -24.30 -12.36
C TYR A 544 -34.96 -22.94 -12.16
N LEU A 545 -34.48 -22.68 -10.94
CA LEU A 545 -33.77 -21.47 -10.55
C LEU A 545 -32.53 -21.23 -11.42
N LEU A 546 -31.74 -22.27 -11.67
CA LEU A 546 -30.48 -22.19 -12.40
C LEU A 546 -30.65 -22.28 -13.93
N LYS A 547 -31.87 -22.09 -14.46
CA LYS A 547 -32.09 -22.13 -15.91
C LYS A 547 -31.54 -20.87 -16.57
N GLU A 548 -30.57 -21.10 -17.46
CA GLU A 548 -30.09 -20.04 -18.33
C GLU A 548 -31.02 -19.79 -19.52
N SER A 549 -31.00 -18.55 -20.01
CA SER A 549 -31.74 -18.19 -21.22
C SER A 549 -31.14 -18.85 -22.46
N LEU A 550 -31.98 -19.22 -23.44
CA LEU A 550 -31.51 -19.75 -24.72
C LEU A 550 -30.55 -18.77 -25.42
N ALA A 551 -30.74 -17.46 -25.25
CA ALA A 551 -29.87 -16.44 -25.84
C ALA A 551 -28.46 -16.50 -25.25
N THR A 552 -28.33 -16.61 -23.92
CA THR A 552 -27.05 -16.74 -23.19
C THR A 552 -26.31 -18.01 -23.64
N ILE A 553 -26.99 -19.15 -23.63
CA ILE A 553 -26.43 -20.43 -24.07
C ILE A 553 -25.98 -20.34 -25.53
N THR A 554 -26.78 -19.73 -26.41
CA THR A 554 -26.43 -19.59 -27.83
C THR A 554 -25.20 -18.69 -28.02
N ALA A 555 -25.08 -17.60 -27.26
CA ALA A 555 -23.92 -16.72 -27.32
C ALA A 555 -22.64 -17.44 -26.85
N ARG A 556 -22.71 -18.16 -25.72
CA ARG A 556 -21.60 -18.96 -25.19
C ARG A 556 -21.17 -20.05 -26.17
N ASN A 557 -22.11 -20.82 -26.71
CA ASN A 557 -21.82 -21.89 -27.66
C ASN A 557 -21.16 -21.37 -28.94
N ARG A 558 -21.51 -20.17 -29.43
CA ARG A 558 -20.85 -19.55 -30.59
C ARG A 558 -19.38 -19.22 -30.32
N LEU A 559 -19.03 -18.86 -29.09
CA LEU A 559 -17.64 -18.65 -28.70
C LEU A 559 -16.90 -19.98 -28.62
N ILE A 560 -17.50 -21.00 -28.00
CA ILE A 560 -16.89 -22.34 -27.89
C ILE A 560 -16.67 -22.94 -29.28
N GLU A 561 -17.62 -22.80 -30.21
CA GLU A 561 -17.51 -23.28 -31.59
C GLU A 561 -16.29 -22.70 -32.34
N ARG A 562 -15.84 -21.50 -31.95
CA ARG A 562 -14.70 -20.79 -32.57
C ARG A 562 -13.38 -20.98 -31.82
N MET A 563 -13.39 -21.75 -30.75
CA MET A 563 -12.21 -22.02 -29.95
C MET A 563 -11.10 -22.68 -30.79
N GLN A 564 -9.87 -22.31 -30.51
CA GLN A 564 -8.66 -22.88 -31.09
C GLN A 564 -7.68 -23.28 -29.99
N ILE A 565 -7.02 -24.41 -30.16
CA ILE A 565 -5.90 -24.86 -29.31
C ILE A 565 -4.63 -24.70 -30.16
N GLU A 566 -3.98 -23.53 -30.05
CA GLU A 566 -2.77 -23.24 -30.84
C GLU A 566 -1.48 -23.71 -30.14
N VAL A 567 -1.50 -23.74 -28.82
CA VAL A 567 -0.43 -24.26 -27.96
C VAL A 567 -1.06 -25.37 -27.12
N GLU A 568 -0.36 -26.50 -26.97
CA GLU A 568 -0.87 -27.66 -26.23
C GLU A 568 -1.31 -27.26 -24.82
N GLY A 569 -2.55 -27.58 -24.45
CA GLY A 569 -3.14 -27.17 -23.17
C GLY A 569 -3.77 -25.77 -23.14
N TYR A 570 -3.56 -24.91 -24.14
CA TYR A 570 -4.09 -23.53 -24.15
C TYR A 570 -5.21 -23.35 -25.18
N ALA A 571 -6.45 -23.29 -24.70
CA ALA A 571 -7.62 -23.03 -25.52
C ALA A 571 -7.96 -21.54 -25.57
N ILE A 572 -8.13 -20.96 -26.76
CA ILE A 572 -8.40 -19.53 -26.94
C ILE A 572 -9.60 -19.36 -27.85
N THR A 573 -10.54 -18.50 -27.48
CA THR A 573 -11.64 -18.06 -28.35
C THR A 573 -11.78 -16.55 -28.37
N MET A 574 -12.34 -16.05 -29.47
CA MET A 574 -12.52 -14.62 -29.76
C MET A 574 -13.99 -14.32 -30.01
N GLY A 575 -14.51 -13.30 -29.32
CA GLY A 575 -15.78 -12.66 -29.64
C GLY A 575 -15.69 -11.82 -30.92
N GLU A 576 -16.84 -11.35 -31.40
CA GLU A 576 -16.91 -10.49 -32.58
C GLU A 576 -16.38 -9.07 -32.29
N GLU A 577 -15.76 -8.46 -33.30
CA GLU A 577 -15.15 -7.13 -33.20
C GLU A 577 -16.20 -6.01 -33.01
N ASP A 578 -17.47 -6.25 -33.35
CA ASP A 578 -18.56 -5.27 -33.26
C ASP A 578 -19.60 -5.59 -32.18
N GLN A 579 -19.44 -6.71 -31.46
CA GLN A 579 -20.38 -7.15 -30.45
C GLN A 579 -19.79 -6.98 -29.04
N VAL A 580 -20.44 -6.13 -28.22
CA VAL A 580 -20.16 -6.08 -26.79
C VAL A 580 -20.71 -7.34 -26.13
N LEU A 581 -19.86 -8.00 -25.33
CA LEU A 581 -20.19 -9.16 -24.52
C LEU A 581 -19.96 -8.80 -23.05
N ASP A 582 -20.87 -9.23 -22.19
CA ASP A 582 -20.70 -9.05 -20.76
C ASP A 582 -19.59 -9.98 -20.22
N SER A 583 -18.94 -9.56 -19.14
CA SER A 583 -17.83 -10.31 -18.54
C SER A 583 -18.24 -11.65 -17.94
N MET A 584 -19.51 -11.81 -17.56
CA MET A 584 -20.01 -13.04 -16.94
C MET A 584 -20.11 -14.14 -18.00
N THR A 585 -20.71 -13.85 -19.16
CA THR A 585 -20.75 -14.79 -20.30
C THR A 585 -19.35 -15.18 -20.74
N ALA A 586 -18.41 -14.23 -20.82
CA ALA A 586 -17.01 -14.52 -21.16
C ALA A 586 -16.32 -15.43 -20.12
N ALA A 587 -16.54 -15.17 -18.83
CA ALA A 587 -16.03 -15.99 -17.74
C ALA A 587 -16.58 -17.43 -17.79
N GLN A 588 -17.91 -17.58 -17.90
CA GLN A 588 -18.57 -18.89 -18.00
C GLN A 588 -18.13 -19.67 -19.24
N THR A 589 -17.91 -18.97 -20.36
CA THR A 589 -17.37 -19.58 -21.58
C THR A 589 -15.97 -20.16 -21.33
N ALA A 590 -15.10 -19.41 -20.63
CA ALA A 590 -13.77 -19.90 -20.26
C ALA A 590 -13.87 -21.10 -19.31
N ASP A 591 -14.76 -21.05 -18.33
CA ASP A 591 -14.99 -22.17 -17.40
C ASP A 591 -15.47 -23.44 -18.15
N GLU A 592 -16.42 -23.33 -19.09
CA GLU A 592 -16.92 -24.46 -19.88
C GLU A 592 -15.84 -25.04 -20.83
N MET A 593 -14.97 -24.19 -21.38
CA MET A 593 -13.85 -24.64 -22.22
C MET A 593 -12.86 -25.55 -21.49
N LEU A 594 -12.71 -25.44 -20.16
CA LEU A 594 -11.88 -26.34 -19.37
C LEU A 594 -12.41 -27.78 -19.33
N GLY A 595 -13.70 -27.99 -19.61
CA GLY A 595 -14.29 -29.33 -19.69
C GLY A 595 -13.98 -30.06 -21.00
N ILE A 596 -13.30 -29.41 -21.94
CA ILE A 596 -12.94 -30.00 -23.24
C ILE A 596 -11.60 -30.75 -23.11
N ASP A 597 -11.52 -31.92 -23.74
CA ASP A 597 -10.31 -32.74 -23.77
C ASP A 597 -9.08 -31.91 -24.23
N GLN A 598 -7.93 -32.14 -23.57
CA GLN A 598 -6.65 -31.45 -23.83
C GLN A 598 -6.61 -29.95 -23.51
N VAL A 599 -7.58 -29.42 -22.75
CA VAL A 599 -7.57 -28.02 -22.28
C VAL A 599 -7.14 -27.95 -20.82
N GLU A 600 -5.98 -27.35 -20.57
CA GLU A 600 -5.43 -27.08 -19.22
C GLU A 600 -5.67 -25.63 -18.78
N ALA A 601 -5.72 -24.71 -19.74
CA ALA A 601 -6.09 -23.31 -19.56
C ALA A 601 -6.95 -22.80 -20.72
N SER A 602 -7.91 -21.93 -20.42
CA SER A 602 -8.84 -21.36 -21.39
C SER A 602 -8.84 -19.82 -21.33
N PHE A 603 -8.98 -19.19 -22.50
CA PHE A 603 -8.95 -17.74 -22.66
C PHE A 603 -10.06 -17.29 -23.59
N VAL A 604 -10.87 -16.33 -23.14
CA VAL A 604 -11.94 -15.72 -23.92
C VAL A 604 -11.63 -14.25 -24.10
N ILE A 605 -11.40 -13.84 -25.34
CA ILE A 605 -11.11 -12.44 -25.70
C ILE A 605 -12.40 -11.83 -26.26
N TYR A 606 -12.86 -10.74 -25.66
CA TYR A 606 -14.17 -10.18 -26.00
C TYR A 606 -14.21 -8.67 -25.86
N ARG A 607 -15.16 -8.01 -26.54
CA ARG A 607 -15.37 -6.57 -26.38
C ARG A 607 -16.19 -6.29 -25.14
N ARG A 608 -15.61 -5.58 -24.17
CA ARG A 608 -16.29 -5.22 -22.92
C ARG A 608 -17.06 -3.91 -23.04
N SER A 609 -16.51 -2.97 -23.80
CA SER A 609 -17.13 -1.69 -24.16
C SER A 609 -16.61 -1.24 -25.53
N PRO A 610 -17.17 -0.20 -26.15
CA PRO A 610 -16.70 0.27 -27.46
C PRO A 610 -15.20 0.57 -27.55
N ASP A 611 -14.55 0.91 -26.43
CA ASP A 611 -13.14 1.29 -26.32
C ASP A 611 -12.26 0.29 -25.54
N GLN A 612 -12.83 -0.82 -25.06
CA GLN A 612 -12.16 -1.76 -24.15
C GLN A 612 -12.39 -3.21 -24.54
N ILE A 613 -11.29 -3.97 -24.58
CA ILE A 613 -11.26 -5.43 -24.72
C ILE A 613 -11.04 -6.05 -23.35
N GLY A 614 -11.75 -7.14 -23.06
CA GLY A 614 -11.51 -8.00 -21.91
C GLY A 614 -10.90 -9.33 -22.34
N ILE A 615 -10.05 -9.89 -21.49
CA ILE A 615 -9.63 -11.29 -21.57
C ILE A 615 -10.00 -11.97 -20.26
N SER A 616 -10.84 -12.98 -20.32
CA SER A 616 -11.15 -13.88 -19.19
C SER A 616 -10.28 -15.12 -19.31
N ALA A 617 -9.54 -15.47 -18.25
CA ALA A 617 -8.67 -16.64 -18.23
C ALA A 617 -9.05 -17.61 -17.10
N ARG A 618 -9.02 -18.91 -17.40
CA ARG A 618 -9.24 -20.01 -16.46
C ARG A 618 -8.20 -21.11 -16.63
N SER A 619 -7.97 -21.92 -15.60
CA SER A 619 -7.02 -23.03 -15.59
C SER A 619 -7.39 -24.09 -14.56
N LEU A 620 -7.05 -25.34 -14.86
CA LEU A 620 -7.18 -26.48 -13.92
C LEU A 620 -6.15 -26.45 -12.79
N GLY A 621 -5.25 -25.45 -12.78
CA GLY A 621 -4.28 -25.19 -11.70
C GLY A 621 -2.82 -25.46 -12.09
N ASN A 622 -2.58 -26.24 -13.16
CA ASN A 622 -1.25 -26.50 -13.68
C ASN A 622 -0.63 -25.25 -14.33
N ILE A 623 -1.42 -24.54 -15.13
CA ILE A 623 -1.01 -23.30 -15.81
C ILE A 623 -1.39 -22.10 -14.94
N ASN A 624 -0.42 -21.25 -14.62
CA ASN A 624 -0.66 -20.05 -13.82
C ASN A 624 -1.18 -18.89 -14.69
N VAL A 625 -2.51 -18.76 -14.77
CA VAL A 625 -3.15 -17.72 -15.58
C VAL A 625 -3.03 -16.32 -14.99
N GLN A 626 -2.82 -16.18 -13.68
CA GLN A 626 -2.54 -14.89 -13.04
C GLN A 626 -1.33 -14.23 -13.68
N THR A 627 -0.21 -14.93 -13.75
CA THR A 627 1.04 -14.36 -14.28
C THR A 627 0.97 -14.02 -15.77
N LEU A 628 0.15 -14.75 -16.55
CA LEU A 628 -0.11 -14.42 -17.96
C LEU A 628 -0.92 -13.13 -18.08
N MET A 629 -1.96 -12.96 -17.25
CA MET A 629 -2.78 -11.75 -17.25
C MET A 629 -2.02 -10.54 -16.70
N GLU A 630 -1.15 -10.70 -15.70
CA GLU A 630 -0.27 -9.64 -15.17
C GLU A 630 0.68 -9.11 -16.25
N ALA A 631 1.21 -9.99 -17.11
CA ALA A 631 2.04 -9.57 -18.24
C ALA A 631 1.29 -8.67 -19.25
N LEU A 632 -0.04 -8.79 -19.29
CA LEU A 632 -0.96 -7.97 -20.08
C LEU A 632 -1.61 -6.83 -19.27
N GLY A 633 -1.07 -6.48 -18.10
CA GLY A 633 -1.56 -5.38 -17.27
C GLY A 633 -2.83 -5.69 -16.47
N GLY A 634 -3.20 -6.96 -16.34
CA GLY A 634 -4.32 -7.45 -15.54
C GLY A 634 -3.87 -8.09 -14.22
N GLY A 635 -4.60 -9.10 -13.77
CA GLY A 635 -4.29 -9.85 -12.55
C GLY A 635 -5.35 -10.89 -12.20
N GLY A 636 -5.20 -11.54 -11.04
CA GLY A 636 -6.14 -12.54 -10.55
C GLY A 636 -5.49 -13.55 -9.62
N HIS A 637 -5.89 -14.81 -9.77
CA HIS A 637 -5.39 -15.96 -9.02
C HIS A 637 -4.83 -17.03 -9.97
N LEU A 638 -4.13 -18.02 -9.41
CA LEU A 638 -3.48 -19.12 -10.14
C LEU A 638 -4.37 -19.73 -11.22
N SER A 639 -5.63 -20.02 -10.88
CA SER A 639 -6.60 -20.68 -11.75
C SER A 639 -7.55 -19.73 -12.47
N ASN A 640 -7.79 -18.51 -11.96
CA ASN A 640 -8.79 -17.58 -12.50
C ASN A 640 -8.21 -16.17 -12.54
N ALA A 641 -8.09 -15.58 -13.72
CA ALA A 641 -7.55 -14.23 -13.89
C ALA A 641 -8.23 -13.48 -15.04
N ALA A 642 -8.01 -12.18 -15.11
CA ALA A 642 -8.50 -11.37 -16.22
C ALA A 642 -7.61 -10.15 -16.49
N THR A 643 -7.69 -9.61 -17.70
CA THR A 643 -7.16 -8.28 -18.04
C THR A 643 -8.16 -7.46 -18.83
N GLN A 644 -7.98 -6.15 -18.83
CA GLN A 644 -8.76 -5.22 -19.64
C GLN A 644 -7.81 -4.26 -20.37
N ILE A 645 -7.91 -4.23 -21.69
CA ILE A 645 -7.00 -3.49 -22.56
C ILE A 645 -7.77 -2.41 -23.31
N LYS A 646 -7.32 -1.16 -23.20
CA LYS A 646 -7.94 -0.01 -23.87
C LYS A 646 -7.31 0.25 -25.23
N GLY A 647 -8.14 0.64 -26.21
CA GLY A 647 -7.68 1.14 -27.51
C GLY A 647 -7.03 0.09 -28.43
N LYS A 648 -7.23 -1.20 -28.17
CA LYS A 648 -6.79 -2.32 -29.02
C LYS A 648 -7.99 -3.03 -29.65
N THR A 649 -7.77 -3.69 -30.79
CA THR A 649 -8.75 -4.62 -31.39
C THR A 649 -8.71 -5.99 -30.70
N ILE A 650 -9.73 -6.85 -30.90
CA ILE A 650 -9.67 -8.24 -30.39
C ILE A 650 -8.49 -8.98 -31.02
N SER A 651 -8.23 -8.73 -32.31
CA SER A 651 -7.09 -9.31 -33.03
C SER A 651 -5.74 -8.89 -32.43
N ASP A 652 -5.57 -7.62 -32.04
CA ASP A 652 -4.33 -7.17 -31.40
C ASP A 652 -4.14 -7.83 -30.02
N ALA A 653 -5.21 -7.87 -29.22
CA ALA A 653 -5.19 -8.51 -27.91
C ALA A 653 -4.89 -10.02 -27.99
N TYR A 654 -5.39 -10.69 -29.03
CA TYR A 654 -5.06 -12.08 -29.33
C TYR A 654 -3.57 -12.28 -29.63
N GLN A 655 -2.98 -11.42 -30.47
CA GLN A 655 -1.54 -11.50 -30.78
C GLN A 655 -0.67 -11.25 -29.54
N ASP A 656 -1.03 -10.29 -28.69
CA ASP A 656 -0.34 -10.06 -27.43
C ASP A 656 -0.40 -11.30 -26.52
N LEU A 657 -1.59 -11.90 -26.38
CA LEU A 657 -1.79 -13.09 -25.54
C LEU A 657 -0.94 -14.26 -26.03
N ILE A 658 -0.93 -14.54 -27.34
CA ILE A 658 -0.12 -15.60 -27.93
C ILE A 658 1.38 -15.37 -27.68
N GLN A 659 1.85 -14.13 -27.79
CA GLN A 659 3.26 -13.81 -27.50
C GLN A 659 3.61 -14.06 -26.03
N VAL A 660 2.73 -13.69 -25.11
CA VAL A 660 2.92 -13.94 -23.67
C VAL A 660 2.93 -15.43 -23.36
N ILE A 661 2.02 -16.22 -23.94
CA ILE A 661 1.97 -17.68 -23.77
C ILE A 661 3.27 -18.32 -24.30
N LYS A 662 3.68 -18.01 -25.54
CA LYS A 662 4.89 -18.59 -26.14
C LYS A 662 6.16 -18.27 -25.34
N LYS A 663 6.31 -17.01 -24.92
CA LYS A 663 7.44 -16.59 -24.09
C LYS A 663 7.51 -17.39 -22.79
N ARG A 664 6.36 -17.71 -22.19
CA ARG A 664 6.32 -18.48 -20.94
C ARG A 664 6.72 -19.94 -21.16
N GLU A 665 6.28 -20.56 -22.24
CA GLU A 665 6.68 -21.92 -22.60
C GLU A 665 8.18 -22.02 -22.97
N ASP A 666 8.79 -20.94 -23.47
CA ASP A 666 10.24 -20.88 -23.73
C ASP A 666 11.08 -20.68 -22.43
N GLU A 667 10.46 -20.17 -21.36
CA GLU A 667 11.12 -19.86 -20.07
C GLU A 667 10.93 -20.95 -18.99
N GLY A 668 9.98 -21.87 -19.19
CA GLY A 668 9.70 -23.02 -18.32
C GLY A 668 10.38 -24.30 -18.80
#